data_AF-Q7XXM2-F1
#
_entry.id   AF-Q7XXM2-F1
#
_cell.length_a   1.000
_cell.length_b   1.000
_cell.length_c   1.000
_cell.angle_alpha   90.00
_cell.angle_beta   90.00
_cell.angle_gamma   90.00
#
_symmetry.space_group_name_H-M   'P 1'
#
loop_
_entity.id
_entity.type
_entity.pdbx_description
1 polymer ?
#
loop_
_entity_poly.entity_id
_entity_poly.type
_entity_poly.pdbx_seq_one_letter_code
_entity_poly.pdbx_strand_id
1 'polypeptide(L)'
;MESREWMYHWLRFLSPYRNEVAKFIGIAKVHAEKNNMRKIICPCADCKNEIVWDFDDAFKVKEHLVTRGFMDKYEIWTRHGEEQVDEPENVVPTQVEDMVHDDGYVEDKIDLEEMLRHAEPEVLMGSARGLNNFEALQKAAKEVLYDESKGCDSDFTTLRSVLELMRLKARHGWSDTSFDSLLKLLQKMLPRPNSLPSSTYQAKKLICPFHLVWKRFMHRITRIYSNPRDAELMRWHEEGRKKDGMIRHPADARQWINFNAQYREFAKDPRNIRFALSTDGVNPFGDMSSSHSTWPVLLTMYNLPTWLCQKRKYVLLCILIQGPRQPGIDIDVFLEPLLEDMADLWKEGLKVWDEYLREYFTVKAIIFVTINDYLAMFSVSGQIKGKTGCVICLNGTYYRYLPGSNKLVYMRHRRFLRTNHKYRKMKAEFDGTEETDPAPKPTSGENVCAMTEKIVCEFGKMTKKPSKGTKRKKPEKNTKGGDSKKQDDSSKPDDKLLPPFKKHSIFFKYLPYWKDLEVRHAINVMHLEKNVFDNIVGTLLDMPKKTKDGLQSRMDLIEMGIREELHPQEGEKNGKVYLPPACFTLTPEEKKSFCNSLRNVRVPIGFSSNISRLVSMKDLSVSGYNSHDCHVLLTVFLAIAIRAIKPEHLKVAITRLCYFFNVVSQKVISLEELGNLRTFAHETQCQLEMCFPPSFFDMMEHLIVHIVPQMVAFGPLYLHQMWSYERYMAVLKGYVRNRAHPEGSMVEGYSTEEVVECCIDYLKDGYAIGFAIVEPYIDQHIELIRANNKGRSTEWIMKEHKRLFIDWLRDLDLPEGETTDEITMKRLACGPSTTVNSWQGYDINGYSFSTRARDNKTCTQNSGVRVEAIDDAGEKQSYFGFIEEIWEIDYGHTMQFPIFKCQWVKYPNGVNVDKFGLTVVDHARVGHKDDPWVLANRVAQVFYVKDPSNLKKDIVLPGKQKILGVDGVEDVEDYNQYDSMPLYSQFVQKIKNVETSTQKTVKPYMRTDGVGKNVKG
;
A
#
# COMPACT_ATOMS: atom_id res chain seq x y z
N MET A 1 29.35 -41.24 12.00
CA MET A 1 28.85 -41.26 10.61
C MET A 1 28.80 -39.84 10.13
N GLU A 2 29.40 -39.53 8.97
CA GLU A 2 29.21 -38.24 8.29
C GLU A 2 27.71 -38.07 7.94
N SER A 3 27.18 -36.84 8.08
CA SER A 3 25.77 -36.56 7.76
C SER A 3 25.52 -36.79 6.27
N ARG A 4 24.52 -37.62 5.94
CA ARG A 4 24.11 -37.94 4.56
C ARG A 4 22.92 -37.13 4.08
N GLU A 5 22.52 -36.12 4.86
CA GLU A 5 21.47 -35.18 4.50
C GLU A 5 21.73 -34.49 3.16
N TRP A 6 23.01 -34.35 2.78
CA TRP A 6 23.39 -33.79 1.48
C TRP A 6 22.83 -34.58 0.29
N MET A 7 22.59 -35.89 0.42
CA MET A 7 22.09 -36.73 -0.66
C MET A 7 20.66 -36.35 -1.07
N TYR A 8 19.85 -35.82 -0.15
CA TYR A 8 18.42 -35.56 -0.34
C TYR A 8 18.01 -34.09 -0.15
N HIS A 9 18.76 -33.30 0.64
CA HIS A 9 18.36 -31.94 1.01
C HIS A 9 19.18 -30.84 0.32
N TRP A 10 20.29 -31.17 -0.35
CA TRP A 10 21.10 -30.18 -1.06
C TRP A 10 20.66 -30.04 -2.52
N LEU A 11 20.70 -28.80 -3.04
CA LEU A 11 20.38 -28.51 -4.44
C LEU A 11 21.44 -29.12 -5.37
N ARG A 12 21.02 -30.04 -6.23
CA ARG A 12 21.92 -30.92 -7.01
C ARG A 12 22.81 -30.22 -8.03
N PHE A 13 22.44 -29.02 -8.46
CA PHE A 13 23.23 -28.24 -9.42
C PHE A 13 24.35 -27.42 -8.77
N LEU A 14 24.31 -27.21 -7.45
CA LEU A 14 25.34 -26.45 -6.72
C LEU A 14 26.63 -27.27 -6.57
N SER A 15 27.76 -26.57 -6.57
CA SER A 15 29.11 -27.14 -6.44
C SER A 15 29.29 -28.07 -5.22
N PRO A 16 28.76 -27.76 -4.01
CA PRO A 16 28.88 -28.63 -2.85
C PRO A 16 28.28 -30.03 -3.04
N TYR A 17 27.09 -30.15 -3.64
CA TYR A 17 26.48 -31.45 -3.92
C TYR A 17 27.33 -32.28 -4.91
N ARG A 18 27.82 -31.63 -5.97
CA ARG A 18 28.65 -32.29 -6.99
C ARG A 18 29.98 -32.79 -6.42
N ASN A 19 30.52 -32.10 -5.42
CA ASN A 19 31.74 -32.48 -4.71
C ASN A 19 31.49 -33.72 -3.84
N GLU A 20 30.38 -33.78 -3.10
CA GLU A 20 30.02 -34.96 -2.31
C GLU A 20 29.68 -36.18 -3.17
N VAL A 21 28.99 -36.00 -4.31
CA VAL A 21 28.79 -37.07 -5.30
C VAL A 21 30.14 -37.57 -5.83
N ALA A 22 31.11 -36.69 -6.07
CA ALA A 22 32.44 -37.11 -6.52
C ALA A 22 33.16 -37.97 -5.48
N LYS A 23 33.02 -37.63 -4.18
CA LYS A 23 33.55 -38.47 -3.07
C LYS A 23 32.87 -39.83 -3.00
N PHE A 24 31.54 -39.87 -3.14
CA PHE A 24 30.78 -41.13 -3.23
C PHE A 24 31.31 -42.03 -4.37
N ILE A 25 31.50 -41.46 -5.57
CA ILE A 25 32.04 -42.22 -6.72
C ILE A 25 33.46 -42.74 -6.42
N GLY A 26 34.28 -41.96 -5.70
CA GLY A 26 35.59 -42.41 -5.24
C GLY A 26 35.49 -43.65 -4.32
N ILE A 27 34.58 -43.63 -3.36
CA ILE A 27 34.35 -44.75 -2.43
C ILE A 27 33.80 -45.98 -3.18
N ALA A 28 32.86 -45.77 -4.09
CA ALA A 28 32.31 -46.83 -4.93
C ALA A 28 33.38 -47.51 -5.81
N LYS A 29 34.34 -46.74 -6.33
CA LYS A 29 35.50 -47.28 -7.08
C LYS A 29 36.40 -48.12 -6.18
N VAL A 30 36.78 -47.61 -5.02
CA VAL A 30 37.64 -48.36 -4.07
C VAL A 30 36.96 -49.66 -3.63
N HIS A 31 35.65 -49.64 -3.38
CA HIS A 31 34.90 -50.85 -3.04
C HIS A 31 34.87 -51.86 -4.18
N ALA A 32 34.64 -51.42 -5.42
CA ALA A 32 34.56 -52.32 -6.55
C ALA A 32 35.93 -52.93 -6.91
N GLU A 33 37.04 -52.17 -6.79
CA GLU A 33 38.41 -52.70 -6.90
C GLU A 33 38.69 -53.78 -5.86
N LYS A 34 38.31 -53.54 -4.59
CA LYS A 34 38.52 -54.48 -3.49
C LYS A 34 37.77 -55.81 -3.68
N ASN A 35 36.69 -55.81 -4.46
CA ASN A 35 35.88 -57.00 -4.77
C ASN A 35 36.16 -57.57 -6.18
N ASN A 36 37.25 -57.17 -6.84
CA ASN A 36 37.60 -57.56 -8.22
C ASN A 36 36.47 -57.31 -9.25
N MET A 37 35.65 -56.28 -9.02
CA MET A 37 34.60 -55.87 -9.96
C MET A 37 35.07 -54.63 -10.74
N ARG A 38 35.11 -54.72 -12.08
CA ARG A 38 35.39 -53.58 -12.96
C ARG A 38 34.15 -52.75 -13.31
N LYS A 39 33.13 -52.78 -12.44
CA LYS A 39 31.85 -52.08 -12.64
C LYS A 39 31.37 -51.42 -11.36
N ILE A 40 30.72 -50.26 -11.51
CA ILE A 40 30.10 -49.46 -10.45
C ILE A 40 28.58 -49.58 -10.58
N ILE A 41 27.91 -49.90 -9.48
CA ILE A 41 26.46 -49.99 -9.40
C ILE A 41 25.89 -48.56 -9.28
N CYS A 42 24.78 -48.25 -9.97
CA CYS A 42 24.19 -46.91 -9.96
C CYS A 42 23.03 -46.80 -8.94
N PRO A 43 23.18 -46.05 -7.82
CA PRO A 43 22.13 -45.91 -6.81
C PRO A 43 21.13 -44.78 -7.11
N CYS A 44 21.05 -44.28 -8.35
CA CYS A 44 20.14 -43.18 -8.65
C CYS A 44 18.67 -43.61 -8.54
N ALA A 45 17.76 -42.63 -8.43
CA ALA A 45 16.33 -42.86 -8.24
C ALA A 45 15.69 -43.80 -9.29
N ASP A 46 16.21 -43.81 -10.52
CA ASP A 46 15.72 -44.67 -11.60
C ASP A 46 16.42 -46.03 -11.64
N CYS A 47 17.75 -46.05 -11.50
CA CYS A 47 18.55 -47.27 -11.62
C CYS A 47 18.46 -48.17 -10.38
N LYS A 48 18.19 -47.61 -9.19
CA LYS A 48 17.94 -48.31 -7.92
C LYS A 48 18.89 -49.47 -7.60
N ASN A 49 20.19 -49.31 -7.90
CA ASN A 49 21.22 -50.33 -7.76
C ASN A 49 21.09 -51.57 -8.66
N GLU A 50 20.25 -51.52 -9.69
CA GLU A 50 20.04 -52.64 -10.64
C GLU A 50 20.88 -52.50 -11.91
N ILE A 51 21.32 -51.29 -12.25
CA ILE A 51 22.15 -50.99 -13.43
C ILE A 51 23.60 -50.76 -13.02
N VAL A 52 24.52 -51.38 -13.77
CA VAL A 52 25.97 -51.29 -13.56
C VAL A 52 26.65 -50.61 -14.75
N TRP A 53 27.62 -49.75 -14.45
CA TRP A 53 28.44 -49.05 -15.44
C TRP A 53 29.90 -49.47 -15.29
N ASP A 54 30.65 -49.54 -16.39
CA ASP A 54 32.08 -49.85 -16.32
C ASP A 54 32.85 -48.71 -15.60
N PHE A 55 34.00 -49.06 -15.04
CA PHE A 55 34.84 -48.11 -14.27
C PHE A 55 35.20 -46.83 -15.01
N ASP A 56 35.45 -46.95 -16.32
CA ASP A 56 35.82 -45.86 -17.21
C ASP A 56 34.63 -44.95 -17.53
N ASP A 57 33.40 -45.45 -17.31
CA ASP A 57 32.13 -44.76 -17.51
C ASP A 57 31.52 -44.21 -16.20
N ALA A 58 32.29 -44.15 -15.11
CA ALA A 58 31.83 -43.68 -13.79
C ALA A 58 31.23 -42.26 -13.81
N PHE A 59 31.55 -41.45 -14.82
CA PHE A 59 30.91 -40.15 -15.05
C PHE A 59 29.40 -40.27 -15.29
N LYS A 60 28.91 -41.35 -15.91
CA LYS A 60 27.47 -41.58 -16.14
C LYS A 60 26.72 -41.79 -14.82
N VAL A 61 27.34 -42.46 -13.84
CA VAL A 61 26.78 -42.59 -12.49
C VAL A 61 26.73 -41.21 -11.82
N LYS A 62 27.79 -40.40 -11.95
CA LYS A 62 27.82 -39.02 -11.44
C LYS A 62 26.73 -38.15 -12.09
N GLU A 63 26.58 -38.22 -13.41
CA GLU A 63 25.53 -37.51 -14.15
C GLU A 63 24.13 -37.91 -13.67
N HIS A 64 23.88 -39.21 -13.50
CA HIS A 64 22.61 -39.72 -13.00
C HIS A 64 22.32 -39.23 -11.57
N LEU A 65 23.32 -39.19 -10.69
CA LEU A 65 23.13 -38.69 -9.33
C LEU A 65 22.91 -37.17 -9.30
N VAL A 66 23.55 -36.41 -10.19
CA VAL A 66 23.32 -34.95 -10.30
C VAL A 66 21.94 -34.64 -10.90
N THR A 67 21.51 -35.38 -11.92
CA THR A 67 20.24 -35.11 -12.61
C THR A 67 19.04 -35.71 -11.89
N ARG A 68 19.14 -36.97 -11.46
CA ARG A 68 18.03 -37.79 -10.95
C ARG A 68 18.06 -37.97 -9.43
N GLY A 69 19.19 -37.70 -8.77
CA GLY A 69 19.36 -37.91 -7.33
C GLY A 69 19.53 -39.38 -6.94
N PHE A 70 19.78 -39.64 -5.65
CA PHE A 70 19.83 -40.98 -5.08
C PHE A 70 18.43 -41.59 -4.92
N MET A 71 18.34 -42.93 -4.93
CA MET A 71 17.10 -43.63 -4.59
C MET A 71 16.72 -43.40 -3.13
N ASP A 72 15.42 -43.31 -2.86
CA ASP A 72 14.90 -43.01 -1.51
C ASP A 72 15.47 -43.96 -0.45
N LYS A 73 15.82 -43.37 0.70
CA LYS A 73 16.28 -44.06 1.92
C LYS A 73 17.56 -44.90 1.75
N TYR A 74 18.37 -44.62 0.73
CA TYR A 74 19.69 -45.23 0.55
C TYR A 74 20.78 -44.54 1.40
N GLU A 75 20.50 -44.42 2.69
CA GLU A 75 21.39 -43.75 3.65
C GLU A 75 22.52 -44.64 4.15
N ILE A 76 22.54 -45.92 3.81
CA ILE A 76 23.67 -46.83 4.08
C ILE A 76 24.10 -47.41 2.75
N TRP A 77 25.36 -47.23 2.36
CA TRP A 77 25.84 -47.63 1.05
C TRP A 77 26.21 -49.12 1.02
N THR A 78 25.23 -49.96 1.34
CA THR A 78 25.38 -51.43 1.50
C THR A 78 25.89 -52.12 0.25
N ARG A 79 25.60 -51.57 -0.94
CA ARG A 79 26.11 -52.08 -2.24
C ARG A 79 27.47 -51.47 -2.64
N HIS A 80 27.98 -50.55 -1.82
CA HIS A 80 29.24 -49.84 -2.05
C HIS A 80 30.16 -49.90 -0.81
N GLY A 81 29.98 -50.92 0.05
CA GLY A 81 30.97 -51.33 1.05
C GLY A 81 30.71 -50.96 2.50
N GLU A 82 29.52 -50.51 2.86
CA GLU A 82 29.19 -50.16 4.24
C GLU A 82 28.28 -51.19 4.93
N GLU A 83 28.65 -51.61 6.14
CA GLU A 83 27.88 -52.55 6.97
C GLU A 83 26.93 -51.81 7.93
N GLN A 84 25.75 -52.38 8.14
CA GLN A 84 24.65 -51.82 8.94
C GLN A 84 24.79 -52.21 10.42
N VAL A 85 24.63 -51.26 11.35
CA VAL A 85 24.51 -51.51 12.80
C VAL A 85 23.13 -51.03 13.23
N ASP A 86 22.29 -51.94 13.72
CA ASP A 86 20.89 -51.69 14.08
C ASP A 86 20.76 -50.95 15.43
N GLU A 87 19.93 -49.90 15.49
CA GLU A 87 19.12 -49.54 16.68
C GLU A 87 17.88 -48.68 16.30
N PRO A 88 16.84 -48.60 17.16
CA PRO A 88 15.43 -48.58 16.74
C PRO A 88 14.74 -47.21 16.63
N GLU A 89 13.52 -47.32 16.11
CA GLU A 89 12.58 -46.38 15.49
C GLU A 89 11.99 -45.16 16.27
N ASN A 90 11.73 -44.11 15.45
CA ASN A 90 10.54 -43.24 15.33
C ASN A 90 10.20 -42.16 16.38
N VAL A 91 10.20 -40.89 15.93
CA VAL A 91 9.13 -39.90 16.21
C VAL A 91 8.89 -39.01 14.96
N VAL A 92 7.63 -38.92 14.54
CA VAL A 92 7.12 -38.12 13.40
C VAL A 92 6.89 -36.66 13.81
N PRO A 93 7.26 -35.65 13.00
CA PRO A 93 6.69 -34.31 13.10
C PRO A 93 5.70 -33.99 11.98
N THR A 94 4.60 -33.37 12.41
CA THR A 94 3.45 -32.89 11.66
C THR A 94 3.79 -31.73 10.71
N GLN A 95 3.14 -31.70 9.55
CA GLN A 95 3.31 -30.71 8.47
C GLN A 95 2.88 -29.29 8.88
N VAL A 96 3.74 -28.31 8.59
CA VAL A 96 3.42 -26.88 8.53
C VAL A 96 3.64 -26.44 7.08
N GLU A 97 2.63 -25.85 6.44
CA GLU A 97 2.74 -25.31 5.09
C GLU A 97 3.50 -23.98 5.12
N ASP A 98 4.72 -23.95 4.57
CA ASP A 98 5.49 -22.73 4.36
C ASP A 98 5.23 -22.13 2.96
N MET A 99 4.94 -20.82 2.95
CA MET A 99 4.96 -20.00 1.74
C MET A 99 6.41 -19.62 1.43
N VAL A 100 6.98 -20.20 0.38
CA VAL A 100 8.32 -19.87 -0.12
C VAL A 100 8.31 -18.45 -0.71
N HIS A 101 9.04 -17.54 -0.07
CA HIS A 101 9.52 -16.30 -0.68
C HIS A 101 10.94 -16.54 -1.19
N ASP A 102 11.14 -16.31 -2.49
CA ASP A 102 12.42 -16.45 -3.19
C ASP A 102 13.19 -15.13 -3.08
N ASP A 103 14.30 -15.15 -2.34
CA ASP A 103 15.17 -14.01 -2.09
C ASP A 103 16.45 -14.18 -2.94
N GLY A 104 16.54 -13.47 -4.07
CA GLY A 104 17.75 -13.41 -4.89
C GLY A 104 18.89 -12.67 -4.15
N TYR A 105 20.02 -13.34 -3.97
CA TYR A 105 21.26 -12.76 -3.43
C TYR A 105 22.08 -12.09 -4.55
N VAL A 106 22.55 -10.87 -4.30
CA VAL A 106 23.67 -10.22 -5.01
C VAL A 106 24.70 -9.87 -3.93
N GLU A 107 25.97 -10.18 -4.19
CA GLU A 107 27.09 -9.85 -3.30
C GLU A 107 27.50 -8.39 -3.49
N ASP A 108 27.23 -7.56 -2.48
CA ASP A 108 27.65 -6.16 -2.42
C ASP A 108 28.82 -5.98 -1.44
N LYS A 109 29.78 -5.11 -1.80
CA LYS A 109 30.92 -4.71 -0.96
C LYS A 109 30.49 -3.74 0.14
N ILE A 110 31.04 -3.91 1.34
CA ILE A 110 30.71 -3.14 2.55
C ILE A 110 31.82 -2.13 2.87
N ASP A 111 31.49 -0.85 3.09
CA ASP A 111 32.41 0.12 3.70
C ASP A 111 32.16 0.26 5.22
N LEU A 112 32.87 -0.56 6.01
CA LEU A 112 32.80 -0.54 7.48
C LEU A 112 33.48 0.70 8.09
N GLU A 113 34.43 1.32 7.39
CA GLU A 113 35.18 2.48 7.91
C GLU A 113 34.32 3.75 7.86
N GLU A 114 33.43 3.87 6.88
CA GLU A 114 32.40 4.91 6.81
C GLU A 114 31.35 4.77 7.92
N MET A 115 30.84 3.56 8.17
CA MET A 115 29.86 3.31 9.23
C MET A 115 30.39 3.63 10.64
N LEU A 116 31.70 3.44 10.88
CA LEU A 116 32.35 3.76 12.17
C LEU A 116 32.49 5.27 12.40
N ARG A 117 32.70 6.08 11.35
CA ARG A 117 32.77 7.55 11.46
C ARG A 117 31.44 8.14 11.93
N HIS A 118 30.32 7.54 11.53
CA HIS A 118 28.96 7.99 11.90
C HIS A 118 28.50 7.55 13.30
N ALA A 119 29.25 6.65 13.94
CA ALA A 119 29.05 6.28 15.33
C ALA A 119 29.72 7.25 16.32
N GLU A 120 30.46 8.26 15.86
CA GLU A 120 30.97 9.34 16.71
C GLU A 120 30.01 10.54 16.78
N PRO A 121 29.34 10.69 17.93
CA PRO A 121 29.08 12.01 18.47
C PRO A 121 29.83 12.16 19.79
N GLU A 122 30.29 13.38 20.06
CA GLU A 122 30.98 13.86 21.28
C GLU A 122 30.27 13.51 22.63
N VAL A 123 29.13 12.83 22.56
CA VAL A 123 28.29 12.32 23.64
C VAL A 123 28.69 10.90 24.14
N LEU A 124 29.31 10.05 23.30
CA LEU A 124 29.85 8.74 23.76
C LEU A 124 31.04 8.90 24.72
N MET A 125 31.73 10.04 24.64
CA MET A 125 32.89 10.40 25.47
C MET A 125 32.54 10.80 26.92
N GLY A 126 31.25 10.91 27.28
CA GLY A 126 30.82 11.34 28.61
C GLY A 126 30.87 10.28 29.73
N SER A 127 31.17 9.01 29.41
CA SER A 127 31.35 7.96 30.44
C SER A 127 32.34 6.89 30.00
N ALA A 128 33.17 6.39 30.94
CA ALA A 128 34.14 5.31 30.68
C ALA A 128 33.51 4.03 30.08
N ARG A 129 32.21 3.80 30.34
CA ARG A 129 31.47 2.66 29.80
C ARG A 129 31.09 2.81 28.33
N GLY A 130 30.84 4.04 27.88
CA GLY A 130 30.56 4.36 26.47
C GLY A 130 31.80 4.21 25.60
N LEU A 131 32.95 4.71 26.09
CA LEU A 131 34.25 4.59 25.42
C LEU A 131 34.65 3.12 25.20
N ASN A 132 34.56 2.30 26.26
CA ASN A 132 34.88 0.87 26.18
C ASN A 132 33.98 0.09 25.19
N ASN A 133 32.70 0.48 25.06
CA ASN A 133 31.80 -0.16 24.10
C ASN A 133 32.09 0.28 22.65
N PHE A 134 32.51 1.53 22.45
CA PHE A 134 32.89 2.06 21.14
C PHE A 134 34.21 1.48 20.63
N GLU A 135 35.23 1.37 21.50
CA GLU A 135 36.48 0.68 21.19
C GLU A 135 36.25 -0.80 20.81
N ALA A 136 35.34 -1.48 21.52
CA ALA A 136 34.95 -2.85 21.19
C ALA A 136 34.25 -2.97 19.82
N LEU A 137 33.45 -1.96 19.44
CA LEU A 137 32.81 -1.89 18.13
C LEU A 137 33.83 -1.65 17.00
N GLN A 138 34.73 -0.69 17.16
CA GLN A 138 35.81 -0.41 16.20
C GLN A 138 36.70 -1.64 15.97
N LYS A 139 37.02 -2.35 17.05
CA LYS A 139 37.77 -3.60 16.98
C LYS A 139 37.00 -4.67 16.19
N ALA A 140 35.73 -4.88 16.49
CA ALA A 140 34.91 -5.89 15.81
C ALA A 140 34.61 -5.56 14.34
N ALA A 141 34.64 -4.29 13.96
CA ALA A 141 34.54 -3.85 12.57
C ALA A 141 35.78 -4.16 11.74
N LYS A 142 36.96 -4.31 12.36
CA LYS A 142 38.24 -4.56 11.69
C LYS A 142 38.69 -6.01 11.77
N GLU A 143 38.28 -6.73 12.82
CA GLU A 143 38.63 -8.13 13.00
C GLU A 143 37.72 -9.06 12.20
N VAL A 144 38.32 -9.86 11.31
CA VAL A 144 37.70 -11.00 10.63
C VAL A 144 37.10 -11.99 11.65
N LEU A 145 35.99 -12.62 11.28
CA LEU A 145 35.22 -13.49 12.18
C LEU A 145 36.05 -14.68 12.72
N TYR A 146 36.93 -15.22 11.87
CA TYR A 146 37.95 -16.22 12.20
C TYR A 146 39.12 -16.11 11.21
N ASP A 147 40.18 -16.88 11.43
CA ASP A 147 41.41 -16.83 10.64
C ASP A 147 41.18 -17.07 9.13
N GLU A 148 41.68 -16.17 8.28
CA GLU A 148 41.62 -16.28 6.81
C GLU A 148 42.29 -17.56 6.32
N SER A 149 43.36 -18.01 6.98
CA SER A 149 44.05 -19.26 6.64
C SER A 149 43.18 -20.50 6.86
N LYS A 150 42.04 -20.35 7.55
CA LYS A 150 41.03 -21.39 7.78
C LYS A 150 39.78 -21.20 6.91
N GLY A 151 39.86 -20.31 5.91
CA GLY A 151 38.82 -20.07 4.91
C GLY A 151 37.84 -18.94 5.24
N CYS A 152 38.14 -18.06 6.20
CA CYS A 152 37.32 -16.86 6.43
C CYS A 152 37.57 -15.87 5.30
N ASP A 153 36.51 -15.42 4.65
CA ASP A 153 36.60 -14.29 3.73
C ASP A 153 36.91 -13.01 4.52
N SER A 154 37.84 -12.18 4.02
CA SER A 154 38.20 -10.88 4.60
C SER A 154 37.01 -9.94 4.72
N ASP A 155 36.00 -10.16 3.89
CA ASP A 155 34.75 -9.42 3.89
C ASP A 155 33.86 -9.71 5.12
N PHE A 156 34.04 -10.85 5.81
CA PHE A 156 33.26 -11.24 6.99
C PHE A 156 33.94 -10.85 8.31
N THR A 157 33.80 -9.59 8.67
CA THR A 157 34.20 -9.10 10.00
C THR A 157 33.23 -9.54 11.09
N THR A 158 33.68 -9.46 12.34
CA THR A 158 32.88 -9.80 13.52
C THR A 158 31.60 -8.95 13.57
N LEU A 159 31.71 -7.66 13.25
CA LEU A 159 30.58 -6.73 13.21
C LEU A 159 29.61 -7.06 12.06
N ARG A 160 30.10 -7.27 10.83
CA ARG A 160 29.25 -7.64 9.68
C ARG A 160 28.44 -8.91 9.98
N SER A 161 29.11 -9.92 10.52
CA SER A 161 28.49 -11.21 10.83
C SER A 161 27.39 -11.08 11.89
N VAL A 162 27.62 -10.26 12.91
CA VAL A 162 26.62 -9.99 13.96
C VAL A 162 25.44 -9.20 13.40
N LEU A 163 25.68 -8.23 12.51
CA LEU A 163 24.60 -7.44 11.88
C LEU A 163 23.69 -8.30 11.00
N GLU A 164 24.25 -9.16 10.15
CA GLU A 164 23.46 -10.07 9.30
C GLU A 164 22.67 -11.10 10.13
N LEU A 165 23.26 -11.64 11.20
CA LEU A 165 22.54 -12.56 12.08
C LEU A 165 21.41 -11.85 12.86
N MET A 166 21.66 -10.62 13.32
CA MET A 166 20.64 -9.79 13.98
C MET A 166 19.53 -9.38 12.99
N ARG A 167 19.86 -9.17 11.71
CA ARG A 167 18.89 -8.95 10.63
C ARG A 167 17.97 -10.16 10.46
N LEU A 168 18.52 -11.37 10.35
CA LEU A 168 17.72 -12.59 10.25
C LEU A 168 16.81 -12.77 11.47
N LYS A 169 17.35 -12.56 12.68
CA LYS A 169 16.55 -12.60 13.92
C LYS A 169 15.38 -11.63 13.87
N ALA A 170 15.62 -10.38 13.48
CA ALA A 170 14.59 -9.34 13.44
C ALA A 170 13.54 -9.64 12.34
N ARG A 171 13.99 -9.98 11.13
CA ARG A 171 13.14 -10.24 9.96
C ARG A 171 12.21 -11.44 10.15
N HIS A 172 12.71 -12.50 10.79
CA HIS A 172 11.94 -13.74 11.01
C HIS A 172 11.42 -13.88 12.44
N GLY A 173 11.66 -12.89 13.30
CA GLY A 173 11.08 -12.84 14.64
C GLY A 173 11.54 -13.97 15.57
N TRP A 174 12.81 -14.39 15.47
CA TRP A 174 13.36 -15.46 16.29
C TRP A 174 13.42 -15.10 17.77
N SER A 175 13.07 -16.05 18.66
CA SER A 175 13.16 -15.84 20.11
C SER A 175 14.62 -15.70 20.57
N ASP A 176 14.88 -14.98 21.66
CA ASP A 176 16.24 -14.86 22.23
C ASP A 176 16.79 -16.24 22.62
N THR A 177 15.96 -17.14 23.16
CA THR A 177 16.38 -18.51 23.49
C THR A 177 16.79 -19.31 22.26
N SER A 178 16.01 -19.24 21.17
CA SER A 178 16.31 -19.95 19.92
C SER A 178 17.54 -19.36 19.24
N PHE A 179 17.66 -18.03 19.22
CA PHE A 179 18.80 -17.36 18.63
C PHE A 179 20.09 -17.54 19.43
N ASP A 180 20.04 -17.53 20.77
CA ASP A 180 21.17 -17.87 21.63
C ASP A 180 21.66 -19.29 21.35
N SER A 181 20.71 -20.22 21.14
CA SER A 181 21.04 -21.61 20.79
C SER A 181 21.72 -21.70 19.42
N LEU A 182 21.24 -20.93 18.43
CA LEU A 182 21.87 -20.82 17.12
C LEU A 182 23.27 -20.20 17.20
N LEU A 183 23.43 -19.07 17.89
CA LEU A 183 24.71 -18.39 18.06
C LEU A 183 25.75 -19.32 18.70
N LYS A 184 25.36 -20.08 19.74
CA LYS A 184 26.21 -21.11 20.36
C LYS A 184 26.53 -22.25 19.41
N LEU A 185 25.60 -22.65 18.54
CA LEU A 185 25.83 -23.68 17.53
C LEU A 185 26.81 -23.19 16.46
N LEU A 186 26.58 -22.01 15.90
CA LEU A 186 27.46 -21.37 14.92
C LEU A 186 28.88 -21.19 15.47
N GLN A 187 29.01 -20.72 16.71
CA GLN A 187 30.32 -20.59 17.37
C GLN A 187 31.07 -21.93 17.48
N LYS A 188 30.34 -23.06 17.59
CA LYS A 188 30.92 -24.41 17.59
C LYS A 188 31.26 -24.92 16.18
N MET A 189 30.47 -24.54 15.18
CA MET A 189 30.65 -24.95 13.79
C MET A 189 31.77 -24.18 13.09
N LEU A 190 31.98 -22.92 13.45
CA LEU A 190 33.04 -22.08 12.90
C LEU A 190 34.43 -22.51 13.40
N PRO A 191 35.49 -22.38 12.58
CA PRO A 191 36.85 -22.68 12.99
C PRO A 191 37.25 -21.91 14.26
N ARG A 192 37.98 -22.57 15.18
CA ARG A 192 38.42 -21.96 16.44
C ARG A 192 39.86 -21.45 16.33
N PRO A 193 40.19 -20.29 16.96
CA PRO A 193 39.28 -19.37 17.65
C PRO A 193 38.43 -18.54 16.67
N ASN A 194 37.19 -18.20 17.06
CA ASN A 194 36.33 -17.25 16.35
C ASN A 194 35.72 -16.24 17.34
N SER A 195 35.34 -15.08 16.83
CA SER A 195 34.86 -13.92 17.60
C SER A 195 33.33 -13.81 17.68
N LEU A 196 32.60 -14.81 17.16
CA LEU A 196 31.13 -14.76 17.12
C LEU A 196 30.55 -14.72 18.55
N PRO A 197 29.60 -13.80 18.85
CA PRO A 197 28.92 -13.77 20.14
C PRO A 197 28.15 -15.06 20.43
N SER A 198 28.09 -15.44 21.71
CA SER A 198 27.41 -16.66 22.18
C SER A 198 25.97 -16.42 22.66
N SER A 199 25.52 -15.17 22.64
CA SER A 199 24.15 -14.80 23.00
C SER A 199 23.69 -13.52 22.33
N THR A 200 22.38 -13.37 22.22
CA THR A 200 21.65 -12.17 21.78
C THR A 200 22.08 -10.96 22.60
N TYR A 201 22.29 -11.13 23.91
CA TYR A 201 22.78 -10.07 24.78
C TYR A 201 24.17 -9.59 24.37
N GLN A 202 25.10 -10.50 24.09
CA GLN A 202 26.46 -10.14 23.64
C GLN A 202 26.44 -9.49 22.25
N ALA A 203 25.61 -10.01 21.33
CA ALA A 203 25.40 -9.41 20.01
C ALA A 203 24.83 -7.98 20.12
N LYS A 204 23.75 -7.78 20.90
CA LYS A 204 23.16 -6.46 21.20
C LYS A 204 24.16 -5.53 21.89
N LYS A 205 25.00 -6.05 22.78
CA LYS A 205 26.06 -5.28 23.46
C LYS A 205 27.12 -4.78 22.49
N LEU A 206 27.46 -5.57 21.46
CA LEU A 206 28.42 -5.17 20.44
C LEU A 206 27.91 -3.97 19.62
N ILE A 207 26.64 -4.01 19.24
CA ILE A 207 25.95 -2.92 18.51
C ILE A 207 25.38 -1.84 19.46
N CYS A 208 25.68 -1.91 20.76
CA CYS A 208 25.13 -1.03 21.79
C CYS A 208 25.56 0.44 21.69
N PRO A 209 26.74 0.81 21.12
CA PRO A 209 27.04 2.20 20.82
C PRO A 209 26.00 2.87 19.91
N PHE A 210 25.30 2.09 19.07
CA PHE A 210 24.13 2.56 18.30
C PHE A 210 22.81 2.63 19.11
N HIS A 211 22.76 2.05 20.32
CA HIS A 211 21.54 1.86 21.12
C HIS A 211 21.33 2.86 22.28
N LEU A 212 22.36 3.53 22.79
CA LEU A 212 22.27 4.37 24.00
C LEU A 212 22.51 5.85 23.67
N VAL A 213 21.52 6.73 23.93
CA VAL A 213 21.59 7.96 24.77
C VAL A 213 20.26 8.75 24.74
N TRP A 214 19.97 9.39 25.87
CA TRP A 214 18.79 10.07 26.43
C TRP A 214 18.10 11.22 25.62
N LYS A 215 18.27 11.34 24.30
CA LYS A 215 17.46 12.23 23.40
C LYS A 215 17.02 11.51 22.11
N ARG A 216 16.28 10.40 22.23
CA ARG A 216 15.96 9.47 21.13
C ARG A 216 15.41 10.14 19.87
N PHE A 217 14.61 11.19 20.00
CA PHE A 217 14.06 11.89 18.83
C PHE A 217 15.10 12.77 18.12
N MET A 218 15.83 13.62 18.86
CA MET A 218 16.86 14.50 18.29
C MET A 218 18.02 13.72 17.64
N HIS A 219 18.48 12.63 18.27
CA HIS A 219 19.55 11.81 17.70
C HIS A 219 19.16 11.15 16.37
N ARG A 220 17.88 10.80 16.16
CA ARG A 220 17.43 10.28 14.87
C ARG A 220 17.53 11.34 13.78
N ILE A 221 17.28 12.61 14.10
CA ILE A 221 17.49 13.72 13.16
C ILE A 221 18.97 13.82 12.80
N THR A 222 19.87 13.80 13.79
CA THR A 222 21.33 13.80 13.53
C THR A 222 21.73 12.64 12.62
N ARG A 223 21.26 11.42 12.91
CA ARG A 223 21.57 10.21 12.13
C ARG A 223 21.16 10.30 10.67
N ILE A 224 19.98 10.88 10.40
CA ILE A 224 19.49 11.08 9.03
C ILE A 224 20.47 11.97 8.23
N TYR A 225 20.98 13.04 8.83
CA TYR A 225 21.95 13.92 8.18
C TYR A 225 23.38 13.38 8.13
N SER A 226 23.71 12.42 9.01
CA SER A 226 25.00 11.72 8.98
C SER A 226 25.09 10.67 7.87
N ASN A 227 23.99 10.25 7.25
CA ASN A 227 24.02 9.39 6.08
C ASN A 227 23.97 10.26 4.80
N PRO A 228 24.94 10.15 3.88
CA PRO A 228 25.01 11.06 2.73
C PRO A 228 23.81 10.95 1.80
N ARG A 229 23.28 9.73 1.59
CA ARG A 229 22.10 9.50 0.75
C ARG A 229 20.83 10.07 1.39
N ASP A 230 20.60 9.79 2.67
CA ASP A 230 19.43 10.33 3.38
C ASP A 230 19.50 11.86 3.50
N ALA A 231 20.68 12.43 3.76
CA ALA A 231 20.90 13.88 3.79
C ALA A 231 20.56 14.56 2.45
N GLU A 232 20.98 13.96 1.32
CA GLU A 232 20.60 14.40 -0.02
C GLU A 232 19.07 14.32 -0.22
N LEU A 233 18.45 13.20 0.14
CA LEU A 233 17.00 12.98 -0.01
C LEU A 233 16.17 13.97 0.82
N MET A 234 16.67 14.46 1.95
CA MET A 234 15.99 15.48 2.76
C MET A 234 15.87 16.84 2.05
N ARG A 235 16.67 17.10 1.02
CA ARG A 235 16.61 18.31 0.19
C ARG A 235 15.78 18.13 -1.09
N TRP A 236 15.39 16.88 -1.40
CA TRP A 236 14.68 16.53 -2.64
C TRP A 236 13.45 17.39 -2.91
N HIS A 237 12.63 17.67 -1.89
CA HIS A 237 11.39 18.43 -2.07
C HIS A 237 11.60 19.84 -2.67
N GLU A 238 12.80 20.42 -2.53
CA GLU A 238 13.16 21.73 -3.07
C GLU A 238 14.00 21.59 -4.37
N GLU A 239 14.91 20.63 -4.40
CA GLU A 239 15.96 20.53 -5.43
C GLU A 239 15.69 19.47 -6.49
N GLY A 240 15.18 18.30 -6.10
CA GLY A 240 14.90 17.18 -7.01
C GLY A 240 13.44 17.12 -7.50
N ARG A 241 12.53 17.80 -6.81
CA ARG A 241 11.10 17.78 -7.15
C ARG A 241 10.80 18.59 -8.40
N LYS A 242 10.05 17.99 -9.33
CA LYS A 242 9.51 18.66 -10.51
C LYS A 242 8.55 19.80 -10.14
N LYS A 243 8.82 21.01 -10.67
CA LYS A 243 8.05 22.26 -10.46
C LYS A 243 7.33 22.67 -11.75
N ASP A 244 6.37 21.86 -12.19
CA ASP A 244 5.62 22.05 -13.46
C ASP A 244 4.17 22.55 -13.26
N GLY A 245 3.80 22.93 -12.04
CA GLY A 245 2.46 23.41 -11.69
C GLY A 245 1.45 22.32 -11.32
N MET A 246 1.82 21.03 -11.38
CA MET A 246 0.98 19.96 -10.82
C MET A 246 1.28 19.76 -9.32
N ILE A 247 0.28 19.27 -8.58
CA ILE A 247 0.41 18.89 -7.18
C ILE A 247 0.84 17.43 -7.10
N ARG A 248 2.07 17.19 -6.65
CA ARG A 248 2.65 15.85 -6.41
C ARG A 248 3.12 15.64 -4.99
N HIS A 249 3.33 16.72 -4.26
CA HIS A 249 3.91 16.70 -2.93
C HIS A 249 3.29 17.82 -2.07
N PRO A 250 3.24 17.73 -0.73
CA PRO A 250 2.78 18.83 0.12
C PRO A 250 3.48 20.17 -0.14
N ALA A 251 4.73 20.14 -0.65
CA ALA A 251 5.48 21.32 -1.06
C ALA A 251 4.85 22.09 -2.25
N ASP A 252 4.00 21.44 -3.06
CA ASP A 252 3.22 22.07 -4.13
C ASP A 252 1.97 22.78 -3.60
N ALA A 253 1.59 22.50 -2.36
CA ALA A 253 0.31 22.91 -1.81
C ALA A 253 0.38 24.26 -1.11
N ARG A 254 -0.78 24.92 -1.03
CA ARG A 254 -0.89 26.30 -0.54
C ARG A 254 -0.34 26.48 0.87
N GLN A 255 -0.56 25.53 1.79
CA GLN A 255 -0.08 25.64 3.17
C GLN A 255 1.44 25.72 3.22
N TRP A 256 2.16 24.91 2.45
CA TRP A 256 3.63 24.93 2.44
C TRP A 256 4.15 26.25 1.87
N ILE A 257 3.55 26.69 0.75
CA ILE A 257 3.88 27.95 0.09
C ILE A 257 3.67 29.13 1.04
N ASN A 258 2.49 29.21 1.68
CA ASN A 258 2.15 30.28 2.61
C ASN A 258 3.04 30.24 3.86
N PHE A 259 3.30 29.05 4.40
CA PHE A 259 4.19 28.87 5.55
C PHE A 259 5.59 29.38 5.22
N ASN A 260 6.13 29.04 4.05
CA ASN A 260 7.45 29.50 3.62
C ASN A 260 7.50 31.02 3.41
N ALA A 261 6.42 31.60 2.86
CA ALA A 261 6.32 33.05 2.67
C ALA A 261 6.31 33.82 4.01
N GLN A 262 5.64 33.27 5.03
CA GLN A 262 5.54 33.84 6.37
C GLN A 262 6.81 33.61 7.20
N TYR A 263 7.42 32.43 7.09
CA TYR A 263 8.57 32.01 7.89
C TYR A 263 9.83 31.84 7.03
N ARG A 264 10.29 32.94 6.43
CA ARG A 264 11.40 32.94 5.45
C ARG A 264 12.70 32.38 6.00
N GLU A 265 13.05 32.68 7.25
CA GLU A 265 14.26 32.14 7.89
C GLU A 265 14.22 30.61 8.04
N PHE A 266 13.04 30.04 8.32
CA PHE A 266 12.85 28.59 8.32
C PHE A 266 12.90 28.03 6.90
N ALA A 267 12.29 28.70 5.92
CA ALA A 267 12.22 28.23 4.54
C ALA A 267 13.55 28.32 3.79
N LYS A 268 14.46 29.20 4.23
CA LYS A 268 15.75 29.47 3.57
C LYS A 268 16.64 28.22 3.50
N ASP A 269 16.61 27.38 4.53
CA ASP A 269 17.37 26.13 4.54
C ASP A 269 16.44 24.95 4.24
N PRO A 270 16.59 24.28 3.07
CA PRO A 270 15.74 23.15 2.69
C PRO A 270 15.90 21.94 3.63
N ARG A 271 16.97 21.89 4.44
CA ARG A 271 17.18 20.81 5.42
C ARG A 271 16.28 20.96 6.65
N ASN A 272 15.54 22.06 6.79
CA ASN A 272 14.57 22.18 7.88
C ASN A 272 13.38 21.24 7.70
N ILE A 273 13.03 20.50 8.77
CA ILE A 273 12.16 19.32 8.70
C ILE A 273 10.69 19.68 8.93
N ARG A 274 9.80 19.10 8.13
CA ARG A 274 8.35 19.17 8.31
C ARG A 274 7.78 17.78 8.62
N PHE A 275 7.31 17.60 9.86
CA PHE A 275 6.75 16.34 10.32
C PHE A 275 5.23 16.29 10.21
N ALA A 276 4.69 15.13 9.82
CA ALA A 276 3.30 14.76 10.05
C ALA A 276 3.21 13.89 11.31
N LEU A 277 2.28 14.19 12.22
CA LEU A 277 2.06 13.41 13.43
C LEU A 277 0.85 12.49 13.29
N SER A 278 0.96 11.22 13.68
CA SER A 278 -0.16 10.28 13.72
C SER A 278 -0.17 9.49 15.02
N THR A 279 -1.37 9.22 15.55
CA THR A 279 -1.57 8.35 16.72
C THR A 279 -2.94 7.69 16.69
N ASP A 280 -2.99 6.43 17.10
CA ASP A 280 -4.24 5.67 17.25
C ASP A 280 -4.07 4.51 18.24
N GLY A 281 -5.20 3.96 18.70
CA GLY A 281 -5.27 2.85 19.63
C GLY A 281 -4.98 1.49 19.00
N VAL A 282 -3.96 0.83 19.50
CA VAL A 282 -3.48 -0.48 19.10
C VAL A 282 -3.74 -1.45 20.24
N ASN A 283 -4.48 -2.53 19.97
CA ASN A 283 -4.62 -3.61 20.93
C ASN A 283 -3.47 -4.64 20.73
N PRO A 284 -2.54 -4.79 21.71
CA PRO A 284 -1.42 -5.72 21.62
C PRO A 284 -1.83 -7.19 21.78
N PHE A 285 -3.05 -7.46 22.27
CA PHE A 285 -3.55 -8.82 22.54
C PHE A 285 -4.47 -9.38 21.46
N GLY A 286 -4.72 -8.64 20.38
CA GLY A 286 -5.62 -9.08 19.30
C GLY A 286 -7.00 -9.48 19.82
N ASP A 287 -7.51 -10.62 19.34
CA ASP A 287 -8.85 -11.13 19.71
C ASP A 287 -8.93 -11.72 21.13
N MET A 288 -7.79 -11.90 21.81
CA MET A 288 -7.74 -12.54 23.14
C MET A 288 -8.23 -11.61 24.26
N SER A 289 -8.18 -10.29 24.06
CA SER A 289 -8.69 -9.31 25.01
C SER A 289 -8.96 -8.00 24.30
N SER A 290 -10.16 -7.44 24.41
CA SER A 290 -10.49 -6.10 23.88
C SER A 290 -10.30 -4.97 24.90
N SER A 291 -9.79 -5.28 26.09
CA SER A 291 -9.74 -4.34 27.22
C SER A 291 -8.49 -3.47 27.27
N HIS A 292 -7.53 -3.68 26.35
CA HIS A 292 -6.26 -2.94 26.30
C HIS A 292 -6.13 -2.14 25.02
N SER A 293 -5.66 -0.90 25.15
CA SER A 293 -5.40 0.00 24.03
C SER A 293 -4.11 0.78 24.31
N THR A 294 -3.05 0.43 23.59
CA THR A 294 -1.74 1.09 23.57
C THR A 294 -1.71 2.10 22.44
N TRP A 295 -1.18 3.30 22.65
CA TRP A 295 -1.19 4.37 21.64
C TRP A 295 0.23 4.77 21.24
N PRO A 296 0.76 4.28 20.09
CA PRO A 296 1.97 4.82 19.51
C PRO A 296 1.75 6.23 18.94
N VAL A 297 2.75 7.10 19.09
CA VAL A 297 2.84 8.42 18.46
C VAL A 297 3.95 8.37 17.43
N LEU A 298 3.58 8.58 16.17
CA LEU A 298 4.43 8.40 15.00
C LEU A 298 4.68 9.74 14.32
N LEU A 299 5.90 9.96 13.84
CA LEU A 299 6.25 11.11 13.00
C LEU A 299 6.75 10.64 11.63
N THR A 300 6.30 11.30 10.56
CA THR A 300 6.77 11.08 9.18
C THR A 300 7.30 12.38 8.59
N MET A 301 8.36 12.30 7.78
CA MET A 301 9.03 13.48 7.22
C MET A 301 8.55 13.78 5.80
N TYR A 302 8.02 14.97 5.57
CA TYR A 302 7.63 15.43 4.23
C TYR A 302 8.79 16.06 3.45
N ASN A 303 10.01 16.02 3.95
CA ASN A 303 11.18 16.50 3.18
C ASN A 303 11.58 15.51 2.08
N LEU A 304 11.30 14.23 2.33
CA LEU A 304 11.67 13.10 1.50
C LEU A 304 10.80 12.98 0.23
N PRO A 305 11.31 12.28 -0.80
CA PRO A 305 10.48 11.90 -1.93
C PRO A 305 9.21 11.17 -1.55
N THR A 306 8.18 11.33 -2.39
CA THR A 306 6.85 10.81 -2.09
C THR A 306 6.80 9.28 -1.98
N TRP A 307 7.73 8.57 -2.64
CA TRP A 307 7.85 7.11 -2.56
C TRP A 307 8.59 6.62 -1.30
N LEU A 308 9.22 7.53 -0.54
CA LEU A 308 9.98 7.24 0.68
C LEU A 308 9.31 7.74 1.96
N CYS A 309 8.64 8.90 1.93
CA CYS A 309 8.14 9.59 3.14
C CYS A 309 7.19 8.76 4.05
N GLN A 310 6.59 7.68 3.54
CA GLN A 310 5.75 6.74 4.31
C GLN A 310 6.31 5.31 4.37
N LYS A 311 7.56 5.10 3.95
CA LYS A 311 8.28 3.84 4.14
C LYS A 311 8.63 3.66 5.60
N ARG A 312 8.67 2.41 6.04
CA ARG A 312 8.90 2.01 7.43
C ARG A 312 10.13 2.70 8.04
N LYS A 313 11.26 2.69 7.32
CA LYS A 313 12.52 3.36 7.70
C LYS A 313 12.34 4.81 8.14
N TYR A 314 11.43 5.55 7.51
CA TYR A 314 11.23 6.99 7.74
C TYR A 314 10.00 7.32 8.61
N VAL A 315 9.33 6.31 9.19
CA VAL A 315 8.26 6.48 10.18
C VAL A 315 8.85 6.34 11.58
N LEU A 316 9.01 7.46 12.29
CA LEU A 316 9.65 7.49 13.60
C LEU A 316 8.64 7.17 14.70
N LEU A 317 8.90 6.14 15.52
CA LEU A 317 8.14 5.90 16.74
C LEU A 317 8.68 6.78 17.88
N CYS A 318 7.96 7.85 18.24
CA CYS A 318 8.41 8.84 19.22
C CYS A 318 7.96 8.54 20.64
N ILE A 319 6.68 8.20 20.83
CA ILE A 319 6.10 7.89 22.15
C ILE A 319 5.28 6.61 22.04
N LEU A 320 5.26 5.80 23.09
CA LEU A 320 4.35 4.67 23.23
C LEU A 320 3.57 4.80 24.54
N ILE A 321 2.31 5.24 24.44
CA ILE A 321 1.43 5.44 25.59
C ILE A 321 0.83 4.10 25.99
N GLN A 322 1.09 3.69 27.23
CA GLN A 322 0.67 2.40 27.75
C GLN A 322 -0.85 2.34 28.01
N GLY A 323 -1.44 1.18 27.74
CA GLY A 323 -2.85 0.91 28.04
C GLY A 323 -3.13 0.77 29.55
N PRO A 324 -4.36 0.38 29.95
CA PRO A 324 -5.33 -0.38 29.17
C PRO A 324 -6.40 0.45 28.45
N ARG A 325 -6.56 1.75 28.74
CA ARG A 325 -7.63 2.57 28.15
C ARG A 325 -7.08 3.65 27.23
N GLN A 326 -7.87 4.03 26.23
CA GLN A 326 -7.59 5.21 25.42
C GLN A 326 -7.32 6.44 26.31
N PRO A 327 -6.33 7.29 25.97
CA PRO A 327 -5.96 8.44 26.79
C PRO A 327 -7.04 9.53 26.77
N GLY A 328 -7.82 9.65 25.68
CA GLY A 328 -8.81 10.71 25.53
C GLY A 328 -8.15 12.08 25.62
N ILE A 329 -8.68 12.97 26.46
CA ILE A 329 -8.13 14.32 26.65
C ILE A 329 -6.75 14.30 27.31
N ASP A 330 -6.46 13.30 28.14
CA ASP A 330 -5.18 13.13 28.84
C ASP A 330 -4.01 12.87 27.86
N ILE A 331 -4.27 12.70 26.55
CA ILE A 331 -3.24 12.54 25.52
C ILE A 331 -2.23 13.70 25.52
N ASP A 332 -2.65 14.90 25.92
CA ASP A 332 -1.77 16.07 25.97
C ASP A 332 -0.65 15.90 26.99
N VAL A 333 -0.93 15.26 28.14
CA VAL A 333 0.08 14.97 29.16
C VAL A 333 1.20 14.09 28.60
N PHE A 334 0.84 13.16 27.71
CA PHE A 334 1.81 12.26 27.08
C PHE A 334 2.54 12.90 25.90
N LEU A 335 1.91 13.84 25.19
CA LEU A 335 2.52 14.56 24.07
C LEU A 335 3.47 15.68 24.52
N GLU A 336 3.35 16.16 25.76
CA GLU A 336 4.13 17.28 26.28
C GLU A 336 5.64 17.16 26.07
N PRO A 337 6.32 16.04 26.39
CA PRO A 337 7.77 15.93 26.18
C PRO A 337 8.18 16.07 24.70
N LEU A 338 7.39 15.51 23.79
CA LEU A 338 7.65 15.64 22.35
C LEU A 338 7.43 17.08 21.88
N LEU A 339 6.45 17.79 22.45
CA LEU A 339 6.15 19.17 22.06
C LEU A 339 7.12 20.19 22.66
N GLU A 340 7.71 19.91 23.82
CA GLU A 340 8.87 20.63 24.35
C GLU A 340 10.07 20.49 23.39
N ASP A 341 10.40 19.25 23.01
CA ASP A 341 11.44 18.94 22.01
C ASP A 341 11.19 19.69 20.68
N MET A 342 9.95 19.72 20.19
CA MET A 342 9.59 20.44 18.96
C MET A 342 9.64 21.96 19.13
N ALA A 343 9.36 22.49 20.32
CA ALA A 343 9.50 23.92 20.61
C ALA A 343 10.97 24.34 20.61
N ASP A 344 11.86 23.51 21.17
CA ASP A 344 13.31 23.72 21.14
C ASP A 344 13.86 23.68 19.70
N LEU A 345 13.44 22.70 18.89
CA LEU A 345 13.80 22.61 17.48
C LEU A 345 13.32 23.82 16.66
N TRP A 346 12.15 24.38 16.99
CA TRP A 346 11.64 25.57 16.32
C TRP A 346 12.45 26.82 16.68
N LYS A 347 12.69 27.01 17.99
CA LYS A 347 13.28 28.23 18.52
C LYS A 347 14.79 28.26 18.30
N GLU A 348 15.51 27.32 18.90
CA GLU A 348 16.97 27.26 18.91
C GLU A 348 17.51 26.39 17.76
N GLY A 349 16.80 25.31 17.41
CA GLY A 349 17.26 24.31 16.44
C GLY A 349 18.34 23.38 17.00
N LEU A 350 18.74 22.39 16.21
CA LEU A 350 19.74 21.38 16.57
C LEU A 350 20.94 21.51 15.65
N LYS A 351 22.15 21.71 16.19
CA LYS A 351 23.37 21.69 15.39
C LYS A 351 23.66 20.25 14.96
N VAL A 352 23.74 20.02 13.66
CA VAL A 352 23.97 18.70 13.04
C VAL A 352 25.01 18.81 11.93
N TRP A 353 25.71 17.70 11.66
CA TRP A 353 26.61 17.56 10.53
C TRP A 353 25.82 16.98 9.34
N ASP A 354 25.90 17.65 8.20
CA ASP A 354 25.37 17.20 6.91
C ASP A 354 26.49 16.46 6.16
N GLU A 355 26.40 15.14 6.07
CA GLU A 355 27.44 14.31 5.44
C GLU A 355 27.49 14.51 3.91
N TYR A 356 26.36 14.86 3.29
CA TYR A 356 26.30 15.09 1.85
C TYR A 356 27.00 16.39 1.45
N LEU A 357 26.70 17.49 2.14
CA LEU A 357 27.35 18.79 1.90
C LEU A 357 28.69 18.96 2.65
N ARG A 358 28.98 18.08 3.60
CA ARG A 358 30.16 18.12 4.49
C ARG A 358 30.29 19.44 5.25
N GLU A 359 29.18 19.87 5.86
CA GLU A 359 29.14 21.09 6.67
C GLU A 359 28.27 20.94 7.92
N TYR A 360 28.55 21.76 8.94
CA TYR A 360 27.65 21.91 10.08
C TYR A 360 26.55 22.93 9.76
N PHE A 361 25.32 22.58 10.09
CA PHE A 361 24.19 23.50 10.04
C PHE A 361 23.28 23.31 11.27
N THR A 362 22.35 24.25 11.46
CA THR A 362 21.38 24.19 12.55
C THR A 362 20.02 23.81 11.96
N VAL A 363 19.62 22.55 12.13
CA VAL A 363 18.32 22.07 11.67
C VAL A 363 17.21 22.56 12.60
N LYS A 364 16.15 23.10 12.00
CA LYS A 364 14.87 23.40 12.65
C LYS A 364 13.82 22.41 12.19
N ALA A 365 12.81 22.18 13.03
CA ALA A 365 11.70 21.30 12.67
C ALA A 365 10.35 21.83 13.12
N ILE A 366 9.30 21.40 12.42
CA ILE A 366 7.90 21.71 12.76
C ILE A 366 7.00 20.49 12.70
N ILE A 367 5.91 20.50 13.47
CA ILE A 367 4.75 19.63 13.21
C ILE A 367 3.85 20.37 12.22
N PHE A 368 3.76 19.86 11.00
CA PHE A 368 3.07 20.50 9.89
C PHE A 368 1.59 20.11 9.78
N VAL A 369 1.22 18.92 10.29
CA VAL A 369 -0.16 18.43 10.34
C VAL A 369 -0.26 17.27 11.33
N THR A 370 -1.48 16.95 11.78
CA THR A 370 -1.79 15.63 12.35
C THR A 370 -2.70 14.81 11.43
N ILE A 371 -2.43 13.52 11.28
CA ILE A 371 -3.21 12.56 10.50
C ILE A 371 -3.73 11.47 11.45
N ASN A 372 -5.01 11.56 11.79
CA ASN A 372 -5.64 10.70 12.78
C ASN A 372 -7.03 10.30 12.29
N ASP A 373 -7.54 9.17 12.77
CA ASP A 373 -8.95 8.84 12.62
C ASP A 373 -9.80 9.88 13.37
N TYR A 374 -11.10 9.91 13.10
CA TYR A 374 -11.94 10.97 13.67
C TYR A 374 -11.99 10.87 15.20
N LEU A 375 -11.88 9.66 15.77
CA LEU A 375 -11.91 9.46 17.22
C LEU A 375 -10.64 10.00 17.91
N ALA A 376 -9.47 9.62 17.42
CA ALA A 376 -8.18 10.11 17.89
C ALA A 376 -8.05 11.62 17.65
N MET A 377 -8.52 12.11 16.49
CA MET A 377 -8.53 13.54 16.18
C MET A 377 -9.29 14.36 17.22
N PHE A 378 -10.45 13.90 17.71
CA PHE A 378 -11.16 14.60 18.80
C PHE A 378 -10.37 14.62 20.12
N SER A 379 -9.60 13.56 20.37
CA SER A 379 -8.75 13.47 21.56
C SER A 379 -7.57 14.44 21.49
N VAL A 380 -6.93 14.53 20.32
CA VAL A 380 -5.78 15.42 20.05
C VAL A 380 -6.21 16.89 19.97
N SER A 381 -7.27 17.21 19.21
CA SER A 381 -7.77 18.58 19.03
C SER A 381 -8.54 19.10 20.25
N GLY A 382 -9.16 18.22 21.02
CA GLY A 382 -10.09 18.59 22.08
C GLY A 382 -11.51 18.91 21.60
N GLN A 383 -11.81 18.78 20.30
CA GLN A 383 -13.11 19.14 19.73
C GLN A 383 -14.25 18.21 20.22
N ILE A 384 -15.44 18.78 20.38
CA ILE A 384 -16.64 18.05 20.81
C ILE A 384 -17.28 17.35 19.61
N LYS A 385 -17.71 16.09 19.83
CA LYS A 385 -18.44 15.30 18.84
C LYS A 385 -19.88 15.77 18.68
N GLY A 386 -20.46 15.58 17.50
CA GLY A 386 -21.88 15.85 17.24
C GLY A 386 -22.07 17.15 16.46
N LYS A 387 -22.98 18.02 16.93
CA LYS A 387 -23.44 19.25 16.24
C LYS A 387 -22.34 20.05 15.52
N THR A 388 -21.22 20.27 16.18
CA THR A 388 -20.06 21.04 15.69
C THR A 388 -18.88 20.15 15.30
N GLY A 389 -19.13 18.88 14.98
CA GLY A 389 -18.09 17.87 14.80
C GLY A 389 -17.28 18.00 13.51
N CYS A 390 -17.63 18.88 12.57
CA CYS A 390 -16.82 19.14 11.39
C CYS A 390 -15.65 20.05 11.78
N VAL A 391 -14.42 19.58 11.60
CA VAL A 391 -13.19 20.31 11.97
C VAL A 391 -12.96 21.60 11.17
N ILE A 392 -13.66 21.75 10.04
CA ILE A 392 -13.54 22.89 9.12
C ILE A 392 -14.67 23.88 9.33
N CYS A 393 -15.92 23.39 9.33
CA CYS A 393 -17.10 24.22 9.48
C CYS A 393 -17.32 24.69 10.93
N LEU A 394 -16.93 23.89 11.94
CA LEU A 394 -17.17 24.14 13.37
C LEU A 394 -18.59 24.64 13.66
N ASN A 395 -18.75 25.88 14.11
CA ASN A 395 -20.06 26.49 14.40
C ASN A 395 -20.92 26.71 13.14
N GLY A 396 -20.31 26.77 11.96
CA GLY A 396 -21.00 26.84 10.67
C GLY A 396 -21.53 25.49 10.16
N THR A 397 -21.27 24.39 10.88
CA THR A 397 -21.77 23.06 10.53
C THR A 397 -23.29 23.03 10.66
N TYR A 398 -24.00 22.86 9.54
CA TYR A 398 -25.43 22.64 9.59
C TYR A 398 -25.72 21.20 10.02
N TYR A 399 -26.63 21.04 10.98
CA TYR A 399 -27.07 19.74 11.44
C TYR A 399 -28.59 19.72 11.63
N ARG A 400 -29.19 18.54 11.55
CA ARG A 400 -30.58 18.30 11.93
C ARG A 400 -30.64 17.04 12.79
N TYR A 401 -31.46 17.07 13.85
CA TYR A 401 -31.77 15.86 14.60
C TYR A 401 -33.00 15.18 13.98
N LEU A 402 -32.90 13.89 13.71
CA LEU A 402 -33.98 13.05 13.19
C LEU A 402 -34.58 12.25 14.35
N PRO A 403 -35.82 12.53 14.79
CA PRO A 403 -36.41 11.93 15.98
C PRO A 403 -36.78 10.45 15.81
N GLY A 404 -37.18 10.01 14.62
CA GLY A 404 -37.45 8.60 14.34
C GLY A 404 -36.16 7.78 14.42
N SER A 405 -35.14 8.17 13.65
CA SER A 405 -33.86 7.46 13.65
C SER A 405 -32.98 7.71 14.88
N ASN A 406 -33.33 8.67 15.75
CA ASN A 406 -32.51 9.15 16.86
C ASN A 406 -31.07 9.49 16.46
N LYS A 407 -30.92 10.17 15.31
CA LYS A 407 -29.62 10.44 14.69
C LYS A 407 -29.48 11.92 14.36
N LEU A 408 -28.26 12.42 14.54
CA LEU A 408 -27.88 13.74 14.03
C LEU A 408 -27.29 13.58 12.63
N VAL A 409 -27.82 14.34 11.68
CA VAL A 409 -27.45 14.31 10.25
C VAL A 409 -26.98 15.68 9.79
N TYR A 410 -26.18 15.71 8.74
CA TYR A 410 -25.53 16.90 8.19
C TYR A 410 -25.95 17.04 6.73
N MET A 411 -26.91 17.92 6.48
CA MET A 411 -27.49 18.13 5.15
C MET A 411 -27.19 19.57 4.69
N ARG A 412 -27.95 20.04 3.69
CA ARG A 412 -27.82 21.37 3.08
C ARG A 412 -26.49 21.54 2.34
N HIS A 413 -26.09 20.50 1.60
CA HIS A 413 -24.88 20.56 0.77
C HIS A 413 -25.03 21.51 -0.44
N ARG A 414 -26.26 21.92 -0.82
CA ARG A 414 -26.45 22.87 -1.94
C ARG A 414 -25.88 24.25 -1.63
N ARG A 415 -25.71 24.62 -0.35
CA ARG A 415 -24.95 25.81 0.11
C ARG A 415 -23.52 25.87 -0.41
N PHE A 416 -22.92 24.75 -0.80
CA PHE A 416 -21.56 24.69 -1.36
C PHE A 416 -21.52 24.92 -2.88
N LEU A 417 -22.67 24.88 -3.57
CA LEU A 417 -22.78 25.22 -4.99
C LEU A 417 -22.76 26.74 -5.19
N ARG A 418 -22.56 27.22 -6.43
CA ARG A 418 -22.69 28.65 -6.74
C ARG A 418 -24.10 29.14 -6.44
N THR A 419 -24.25 30.41 -6.05
CA THR A 419 -25.54 31.00 -5.61
C THR A 419 -26.64 30.93 -6.68
N ASN A 420 -26.28 30.99 -7.96
CA ASN A 420 -27.19 30.88 -9.10
C ASN A 420 -27.45 29.42 -9.58
N HIS A 421 -26.88 28.41 -8.91
CA HIS A 421 -27.02 27.02 -9.33
C HIS A 421 -28.46 26.52 -9.16
N LYS A 422 -29.00 25.80 -10.16
CA LYS A 422 -30.41 25.34 -10.19
C LYS A 422 -30.84 24.55 -8.96
N TYR A 423 -29.97 23.68 -8.43
CA TYR A 423 -30.27 22.83 -7.27
C TYR A 423 -30.64 23.64 -6.01
N ARG A 424 -30.10 24.86 -5.84
CA ARG A 424 -30.45 25.71 -4.69
C ARG A 424 -31.92 26.12 -4.65
N LYS A 425 -32.60 26.11 -5.81
CA LYS A 425 -34.03 26.46 -5.94
C LYS A 425 -34.97 25.25 -5.87
N MET A 426 -34.43 24.03 -5.95
CA MET A 426 -35.23 22.80 -5.99
C MET A 426 -35.66 22.40 -4.59
N LYS A 427 -36.97 22.40 -4.30
CA LYS A 427 -37.52 22.04 -2.98
C LYS A 427 -37.88 20.56 -2.89
N ALA A 428 -38.67 20.08 -3.85
CA ALA A 428 -39.36 18.79 -3.78
C ALA A 428 -38.40 17.59 -3.77
N GLU A 429 -37.27 17.70 -4.46
CA GLU A 429 -36.27 16.63 -4.57
C GLU A 429 -35.33 16.53 -3.36
N PHE A 430 -35.37 17.52 -2.46
CA PHE A 430 -34.47 17.65 -1.32
C PHE A 430 -35.24 17.64 0.01
N ASP A 431 -35.13 18.70 0.81
CA ASP A 431 -35.67 18.84 2.16
C ASP A 431 -36.87 19.79 2.25
N GLY A 432 -37.50 20.12 1.11
CA GLY A 432 -38.63 21.05 1.04
C GLY A 432 -38.24 22.53 1.10
N THR A 433 -36.95 22.86 1.22
CA THR A 433 -36.47 24.25 1.38
C THR A 433 -35.68 24.75 0.18
N GLU A 434 -35.66 26.09 0.02
CA GLU A 434 -34.73 26.80 -0.86
C GLU A 434 -33.46 27.18 -0.08
N GLU A 435 -32.28 27.07 -0.72
CA GLU A 435 -30.99 27.35 -0.09
C GLU A 435 -30.33 28.63 -0.64
N THR A 436 -30.62 29.75 0.02
CA THR A 436 -30.03 31.06 -0.25
C THR A 436 -28.72 31.30 0.51
N ASP A 437 -28.50 30.60 1.62
CA ASP A 437 -27.32 30.77 2.48
C ASP A 437 -26.01 30.47 1.75
N PRO A 438 -24.92 31.20 2.04
CA PRO A 438 -23.59 30.85 1.55
C PRO A 438 -23.06 29.60 2.25
N ALA A 439 -22.05 28.97 1.64
CA ALA A 439 -21.25 27.93 2.29
C ALA A 439 -20.60 28.48 3.58
N PRO A 440 -20.48 27.68 4.65
CA PRO A 440 -19.74 28.08 5.82
C PRO A 440 -18.28 28.41 5.46
N LYS A 441 -17.75 29.50 6.01
CA LYS A 441 -16.33 29.82 5.85
C LYS A 441 -15.51 28.88 6.75
N PRO A 442 -14.41 28.28 6.26
CA PRO A 442 -13.46 27.55 7.10
C PRO A 442 -12.99 28.41 8.27
N THR A 443 -12.94 27.84 9.47
CA THR A 443 -12.46 28.59 10.65
C THR A 443 -10.93 28.62 10.66
N SER A 444 -10.35 29.82 10.66
CA SER A 444 -8.89 30.02 10.70
C SER A 444 -8.26 29.48 11.98
N GLY A 445 -6.94 29.27 11.95
CA GLY A 445 -6.28 28.70 13.11
C GLY A 445 -6.20 29.63 14.30
N GLU A 446 -6.03 30.92 14.06
CA GLU A 446 -6.13 31.99 15.04
C GLU A 446 -7.48 32.01 15.76
N ASN A 447 -8.58 31.86 15.00
CA ASN A 447 -9.92 31.86 15.57
C ASN A 447 -10.14 30.65 16.49
N VAL A 448 -9.65 29.47 16.11
CA VAL A 448 -9.71 28.28 16.98
C VAL A 448 -8.83 28.45 18.22
N CYS A 449 -7.66 29.05 18.09
CA CYS A 449 -6.79 29.37 19.23
C CYS A 449 -7.53 30.27 20.23
N ALA A 450 -8.08 31.39 19.75
CA ALA A 450 -8.84 32.34 20.56
C ALA A 450 -10.09 31.72 21.21
N MET A 451 -10.80 30.83 20.51
CA MET A 451 -11.96 30.12 21.05
C MET A 451 -11.60 29.18 22.21
N THR A 452 -10.36 28.65 22.23
CA THR A 452 -9.97 27.59 23.17
C THR A 452 -9.08 28.08 24.30
N GLU A 453 -8.41 29.23 24.16
CA GLU A 453 -7.44 29.78 25.12
C GLU A 453 -7.96 29.87 26.56
N LYS A 454 -9.24 30.21 26.73
CA LYS A 454 -9.88 30.37 28.06
C LYS A 454 -10.45 29.08 28.63
N ILE A 455 -10.33 27.95 27.92
CA ILE A 455 -10.87 26.67 28.36
C ILE A 455 -9.90 26.05 29.36
N VAL A 456 -10.29 26.02 30.63
CA VAL A 456 -9.55 25.32 31.69
C VAL A 456 -9.80 23.82 31.54
N CYS A 457 -8.73 23.05 31.36
CA CYS A 457 -8.75 21.59 31.29
C CYS A 457 -8.06 21.00 32.52
N GLU A 458 -8.77 20.17 33.28
CA GLU A 458 -8.21 19.41 34.39
C GLU A 458 -7.85 18.00 33.90
N PHE A 459 -6.58 17.62 34.01
CA PHE A 459 -6.08 16.31 33.59
C PHE A 459 -6.11 15.29 34.75
N GLY A 460 -6.31 14.01 34.40
CA GLY A 460 -6.27 12.89 35.35
C GLY A 460 -7.64 12.38 35.81
N LYS A 461 -7.69 11.09 36.15
CA LYS A 461 -8.91 10.44 36.66
C LYS A 461 -9.10 10.83 38.12
N MET A 462 -10.16 11.56 38.45
CA MET A 462 -10.63 11.59 39.84
C MET A 462 -10.90 10.16 40.31
N THR A 463 -10.13 9.67 41.28
CA THR A 463 -10.56 8.57 42.13
C THR A 463 -11.86 9.02 42.76
N LYS A 464 -12.99 8.46 42.32
CA LYS A 464 -14.28 8.68 42.97
C LYS A 464 -14.08 8.36 44.45
N LYS A 465 -14.05 9.38 45.32
CA LYS A 465 -14.28 9.17 46.74
C LYS A 465 -15.60 8.40 46.86
N PRO A 466 -15.70 7.36 47.71
CA PRO A 466 -16.96 6.66 47.90
C PRO A 466 -17.95 7.63 48.53
N SER A 467 -18.79 8.26 47.72
CA SER A 467 -19.93 9.02 48.21
C SER A 467 -20.90 8.00 48.81
N LYS A 468 -20.95 7.97 50.15
CA LYS A 468 -22.00 7.29 50.92
C LYS A 468 -23.35 7.61 50.29
N GLY A 469 -24.17 6.57 50.17
CA GLY A 469 -25.33 6.53 49.29
C GLY A 469 -26.27 7.73 49.39
N THR A 470 -26.69 8.22 48.23
CA THR A 470 -28.01 8.82 48.09
C THR A 470 -28.56 8.38 46.74
N LYS A 471 -29.61 7.55 46.79
CA LYS A 471 -30.37 7.09 45.62
C LYS A 471 -30.81 8.31 44.81
N ARG A 472 -30.36 8.43 43.56
CA ARG A 472 -30.99 9.35 42.59
C ARG A 472 -32.41 8.83 42.32
N LYS A 473 -33.40 9.55 42.84
CA LYS A 473 -34.82 9.35 42.57
C LYS A 473 -35.08 9.44 41.05
N LYS A 474 -35.87 8.50 40.53
CA LYS A 474 -36.56 8.59 39.23
C LYS A 474 -37.38 9.89 39.20
N PRO A 475 -37.45 10.63 38.08
CA PRO A 475 -38.48 11.64 37.91
C PRO A 475 -39.83 10.93 37.76
N GLU A 476 -40.78 11.26 38.63
CA GLU A 476 -42.16 10.83 38.54
C GLU A 476 -42.84 11.45 37.31
N LYS A 477 -43.68 10.64 36.66
CA LYS A 477 -44.67 11.11 35.69
C LYS A 477 -45.64 12.05 36.41
N ASN A 478 -45.65 13.32 36.03
CA ASN A 478 -46.80 14.18 36.25
C ASN A 478 -47.39 14.59 34.90
N THR A 479 -48.47 13.90 34.56
CA THR A 479 -49.55 14.38 33.71
C THR A 479 -50.12 15.68 34.27
N LYS A 480 -50.10 16.74 33.46
CA LYS A 480 -51.22 17.67 33.26
C LYS A 480 -50.91 18.58 32.06
N GLY A 481 -51.90 18.70 31.19
CA GLY A 481 -51.81 19.33 29.88
C GLY A 481 -51.62 20.84 29.92
N GLY A 482 -51.24 21.35 28.76
CA GLY A 482 -51.09 22.77 28.46
C GLY A 482 -50.42 22.93 27.11
N ASP A 483 -51.23 23.13 26.07
CA ASP A 483 -50.81 23.49 24.73
C ASP A 483 -49.79 24.65 24.73
N SER A 484 -48.62 24.43 24.14
CA SER A 484 -47.86 25.48 23.46
C SER A 484 -46.90 24.85 22.45
N LYS A 485 -47.28 24.89 21.17
CA LYS A 485 -46.35 24.74 20.05
C LYS A 485 -45.18 25.71 20.23
N LYS A 486 -43.97 25.22 20.45
CA LYS A 486 -42.73 25.95 20.16
C LYS A 486 -42.07 25.30 18.96
N GLN A 487 -42.26 25.93 17.81
CA GLN A 487 -41.42 25.78 16.63
C GLN A 487 -40.01 26.20 17.03
N ASP A 488 -39.05 25.26 17.02
CA ASP A 488 -37.62 25.58 17.03
C ASP A 488 -37.27 26.12 15.64
N ASP A 489 -37.41 27.43 15.46
CA ASP A 489 -36.93 28.15 14.29
C ASP A 489 -35.39 28.24 14.36
N SER A 490 -34.72 27.50 13.48
CA SER A 490 -33.26 27.28 13.44
C SER A 490 -32.48 28.41 12.75
N SER A 491 -32.97 29.65 12.83
CA SER A 491 -32.50 30.76 12.00
C SER A 491 -31.75 31.88 12.74
N LYS A 492 -31.17 31.65 13.93
CA LYS A 492 -30.16 32.55 14.54
C LYS A 492 -29.10 31.78 15.35
N PRO A 493 -27.80 32.13 15.27
CA PRO A 493 -26.81 31.61 16.19
C PRO A 493 -27.04 32.24 17.57
N ASP A 494 -27.38 31.40 18.54
CA ASP A 494 -27.48 31.80 19.96
C ASP A 494 -26.06 32.11 20.47
N ASP A 495 -25.81 33.34 20.90
CA ASP A 495 -24.54 33.82 21.49
C ASP A 495 -24.19 33.16 22.87
N LYS A 496 -24.85 32.05 23.21
CA LYS A 496 -24.63 31.28 24.45
C LYS A 496 -24.29 29.81 24.22
N LEU A 497 -23.83 29.43 23.02
CA LEU A 497 -23.25 28.11 22.82
C LEU A 497 -21.86 28.02 23.47
N LEU A 498 -21.69 27.02 24.35
CA LEU A 498 -20.39 26.63 24.88
C LEU A 498 -19.39 26.43 23.72
N PRO A 499 -18.11 26.80 23.88
CA PRO A 499 -17.10 26.59 22.85
C PRO A 499 -17.11 25.12 22.37
N PRO A 500 -16.92 24.84 21.06
CA PRO A 500 -17.01 23.48 20.51
C PRO A 500 -15.80 22.59 20.89
N PHE A 501 -15.11 22.90 21.99
CA PHE A 501 -13.88 22.27 22.45
C PHE A 501 -13.95 22.02 23.96
N LYS A 502 -13.22 21.00 24.41
CA LYS A 502 -13.08 20.62 25.82
C LYS A 502 -11.76 21.05 26.44
N LYS A 503 -10.80 21.47 25.61
CA LYS A 503 -9.46 21.89 26.05
C LYS A 503 -8.85 22.90 25.07
N HIS A 504 -7.90 23.66 25.57
CA HIS A 504 -6.88 24.29 24.73
C HIS A 504 -5.85 23.23 24.35
N SER A 505 -5.80 22.86 23.06
CA SER A 505 -4.92 21.79 22.59
C SER A 505 -3.44 22.14 22.84
N ILE A 506 -2.67 21.18 23.35
CA ILE A 506 -1.24 21.36 23.67
C ILE A 506 -0.38 21.88 22.50
N PHE A 507 -0.81 21.66 21.26
CA PHE A 507 -0.12 22.20 20.09
C PHE A 507 -0.11 23.74 20.09
N PHE A 508 -1.19 24.40 20.52
CA PHE A 508 -1.20 25.87 20.64
C PHE A 508 -0.34 26.39 21.80
N LYS A 509 -0.14 25.57 22.84
CA LYS A 509 0.71 25.92 23.99
C LYS A 509 2.19 25.97 23.59
N TYR A 510 2.67 25.00 22.83
CA TYR A 510 4.10 24.84 22.53
C TYR A 510 4.51 25.31 21.13
N LEU A 511 3.61 25.26 20.14
CA LEU A 511 3.95 25.53 18.74
C LEU A 511 3.32 26.86 18.30
N PRO A 512 4.07 27.98 18.33
CA PRO A 512 3.50 29.31 18.07
C PRO A 512 2.95 29.46 16.64
N TYR A 513 3.49 28.70 15.69
CA TYR A 513 3.08 28.67 14.29
C TYR A 513 1.82 27.82 14.03
N TRP A 514 1.34 27.04 15.01
CA TRP A 514 0.22 26.11 14.82
C TRP A 514 -1.07 26.82 14.39
N LYS A 515 -1.27 28.06 14.86
CA LYS A 515 -2.42 28.89 14.51
C LYS A 515 -2.39 29.40 13.06
N ASP A 516 -1.23 29.38 12.40
CA ASP A 516 -1.06 29.86 11.02
C ASP A 516 -1.32 28.76 9.99
N LEU A 517 -1.35 27.49 10.42
CA LEU A 517 -1.62 26.35 9.55
C LEU A 517 -3.09 26.29 9.16
N GLU A 518 -3.36 26.21 7.86
CA GLU A 518 -4.70 26.08 7.31
C GLU A 518 -5.33 24.71 7.64
N VAL A 519 -4.55 23.65 7.47
CA VAL A 519 -4.88 22.24 7.77
C VAL A 519 -3.99 21.77 8.91
N ARG A 520 -4.57 21.76 10.11
CA ARG A 520 -3.93 21.27 11.34
C ARG A 520 -4.23 19.80 11.61
N HIS A 521 -5.47 19.40 11.35
CA HIS A 521 -5.94 18.04 11.48
C HIS A 521 -6.50 17.61 10.12
N ALA A 522 -5.80 16.71 9.42
CA ALA A 522 -6.21 16.23 8.11
C ALA A 522 -7.44 15.32 8.22
N ILE A 523 -8.35 15.43 7.24
CA ILE A 523 -9.45 14.49 7.05
C ILE A 523 -8.86 13.13 6.66
N ASN A 524 -9.11 12.12 7.48
CA ASN A 524 -8.72 10.76 7.19
C ASN A 524 -9.66 10.12 6.16
N VAL A 525 -9.33 10.28 4.89
CA VAL A 525 -10.21 9.81 3.81
C VAL A 525 -10.30 8.28 3.74
N MET A 526 -9.31 7.52 4.21
CA MET A 526 -9.39 6.05 4.29
C MET A 526 -10.62 5.60 5.11
N HIS A 527 -10.81 6.18 6.30
CA HIS A 527 -11.96 5.86 7.14
C HIS A 527 -13.26 6.46 6.60
N LEU A 528 -13.19 7.64 5.98
CA LEU A 528 -14.33 8.26 5.31
C LEU A 528 -14.87 7.36 4.20
N GLU A 529 -14.00 6.92 3.28
CA GLU A 529 -14.33 6.01 2.18
C GLU A 529 -14.99 4.73 2.70
N LYS A 530 -14.44 4.16 3.77
CA LYS A 530 -15.01 2.98 4.41
C LYS A 530 -16.44 3.20 4.91
N ASN A 531 -16.69 4.30 5.59
CA ASN A 531 -18.03 4.62 6.11
C ASN A 531 -19.03 4.90 4.97
N VAL A 532 -18.61 5.67 3.96
CA VAL A 532 -19.44 6.01 2.80
C VAL A 532 -19.80 4.75 2.01
N PHE A 533 -18.84 3.86 1.76
CA PHE A 533 -19.10 2.58 1.11
C PHE A 533 -20.03 1.68 1.93
N ASP A 534 -19.80 1.55 3.24
CA ASP A 534 -20.67 0.80 4.15
C ASP A 534 -22.11 1.31 4.12
N ASN A 535 -22.28 2.64 4.12
CA ASN A 535 -23.58 3.29 4.07
C ASN A 535 -24.29 3.05 2.72
N ILE A 536 -23.56 3.08 1.60
CA ILE A 536 -24.12 2.82 0.25
C ILE A 536 -24.51 1.34 0.12
N VAL A 537 -23.55 0.43 0.27
CA VAL A 537 -23.77 -1.00 0.05
C VAL A 537 -24.73 -1.57 1.09
N GLY A 538 -24.64 -1.12 2.34
CA GLY A 538 -25.56 -1.49 3.40
C GLY A 538 -27.01 -1.11 3.08
N THR A 539 -27.22 0.03 2.42
CA THR A 539 -28.55 0.49 2.00
C THR A 539 -29.04 -0.24 0.75
N LEU A 540 -28.20 -0.41 -0.28
CA LEU A 540 -28.55 -1.10 -1.53
C LEU A 540 -28.93 -2.57 -1.31
N LEU A 541 -28.14 -3.28 -0.49
CA LEU A 541 -28.35 -4.70 -0.22
C LEU A 541 -29.33 -4.95 0.93
N ASP A 542 -29.82 -3.90 1.60
CA ASP A 542 -30.67 -3.95 2.79
C ASP A 542 -30.06 -4.79 3.93
N MET A 543 -28.78 -4.54 4.21
CA MET A 543 -28.03 -5.30 5.21
C MET A 543 -28.50 -4.93 6.63
N PRO A 544 -28.82 -5.93 7.48
CA PRO A 544 -29.25 -5.68 8.85
C PRO A 544 -28.24 -4.81 9.63
N LYS A 545 -28.75 -3.81 10.38
CA LYS A 545 -27.97 -2.82 11.17
C LYS A 545 -27.09 -1.86 10.36
N LYS A 546 -26.84 -2.09 9.07
CA LYS A 546 -26.07 -1.19 8.20
C LYS A 546 -26.95 -0.33 7.29
N THR A 547 -28.09 -0.87 6.86
CA THR A 547 -29.05 -0.15 6.00
C THR A 547 -29.47 1.19 6.62
N LYS A 548 -29.47 2.25 5.80
CA LYS A 548 -30.01 3.56 6.18
C LYS A 548 -31.51 3.69 5.90
N ASP A 549 -32.13 2.66 5.32
CA ASP A 549 -33.55 2.62 5.01
C ASP A 549 -34.33 1.62 5.87
N GLY A 550 -35.01 2.13 6.89
CA GLY A 550 -35.90 1.35 7.77
C GLY A 550 -37.11 2.17 8.19
N LEU A 551 -38.00 1.57 8.98
CA LEU A 551 -39.24 2.22 9.44
C LEU A 551 -38.97 3.59 10.06
N GLN A 552 -37.97 3.68 10.94
CA GLN A 552 -37.61 4.94 11.61
C GLN A 552 -37.14 6.02 10.63
N SER A 553 -36.33 5.66 9.63
CA SER A 553 -35.91 6.57 8.55
C SER A 553 -37.10 7.05 7.71
N ARG A 554 -38.11 6.21 7.50
CA ARG A 554 -39.33 6.58 6.77
C ARG A 554 -40.28 7.45 7.62
N MET A 555 -40.31 7.24 8.93
CA MET A 555 -41.01 8.15 9.86
C MET A 555 -40.36 9.54 9.88
N ASP A 556 -39.03 9.61 9.76
CA ASP A 556 -38.34 10.91 9.62
C ASP A 556 -38.80 11.67 8.36
N LEU A 557 -39.15 10.97 7.27
CA LEU A 557 -39.69 11.62 6.06
C LEU A 557 -41.07 12.24 6.31
N ILE A 558 -41.93 11.60 7.12
CA ILE A 558 -43.23 12.16 7.54
C ILE A 558 -43.01 13.40 8.38
N GLU A 559 -42.16 13.31 9.42
CA GLU A 559 -41.86 14.43 10.32
C GLU A 559 -41.28 15.63 9.56
N MET A 560 -40.48 15.36 8.52
CA MET A 560 -39.90 16.40 7.67
C MET A 560 -40.88 16.93 6.61
N GLY A 561 -42.03 16.29 6.39
CA GLY A 561 -42.99 16.68 5.36
C GLY A 561 -42.45 16.55 3.93
N ILE A 562 -41.61 15.54 3.68
CA ILE A 562 -40.98 15.31 2.37
C ILE A 562 -41.24 13.90 1.84
N ARG A 563 -41.19 13.74 0.52
CA ARG A 563 -41.24 12.43 -0.17
C ARG A 563 -42.43 11.56 0.27
N GLU A 564 -43.63 12.13 0.20
CA GLU A 564 -44.89 11.48 0.61
C GLU A 564 -45.08 10.09 -0.01
N GLU A 565 -44.57 9.88 -1.22
CA GLU A 565 -44.66 8.59 -1.92
C GLU A 565 -43.88 7.46 -1.25
N LEU A 566 -42.93 7.80 -0.37
CA LEU A 566 -42.11 6.86 0.37
C LEU A 566 -42.60 6.64 1.81
N HIS A 567 -43.68 7.31 2.23
CA HIS A 567 -44.20 7.19 3.59
C HIS A 567 -44.68 5.75 3.87
N PRO A 568 -44.51 5.25 5.11
CA PRO A 568 -45.02 3.94 5.49
C PRO A 568 -46.54 3.83 5.33
N GLN A 569 -47.02 2.70 4.84
CA GLN A 569 -48.44 2.39 4.63
C GLN A 569 -48.87 1.25 5.56
N GLU A 570 -50.14 1.24 5.97
CA GLU A 570 -50.69 0.13 6.75
C GLU A 570 -50.65 -1.16 5.93
N GLY A 571 -50.06 -2.22 6.49
CA GLY A 571 -50.00 -3.51 5.82
C GLY A 571 -51.32 -4.29 5.94
N GLU A 572 -51.65 -5.07 4.92
CA GLU A 572 -52.92 -5.80 4.80
C GLU A 572 -53.20 -6.85 5.91
N LYS A 573 -52.19 -7.23 6.73
CA LYS A 573 -52.34 -8.23 7.82
C LYS A 573 -51.40 -7.97 9.03
N ASN A 574 -51.95 -8.09 10.24
CA ASN A 574 -51.24 -8.28 11.53
C ASN A 574 -50.09 -7.30 11.85
N GLY A 575 -50.39 -6.00 12.03
CA GLY A 575 -49.44 -5.03 12.62
C GLY A 575 -48.12 -4.86 11.86
N LYS A 576 -48.08 -5.27 10.58
CA LYS A 576 -46.96 -5.05 9.67
C LYS A 576 -47.18 -3.72 8.95
N VAL A 577 -46.08 -3.01 8.74
CA VAL A 577 -46.05 -1.74 8.02
C VAL A 577 -45.38 -1.98 6.67
N TYR A 578 -46.03 -1.56 5.59
CA TYR A 578 -45.49 -1.65 4.24
C TYR A 578 -44.66 -0.40 3.93
N LEU A 579 -43.42 -0.58 3.47
CA LEU A 579 -42.54 0.50 3.04
C LEU A 579 -42.49 0.52 1.51
N PRO A 580 -42.99 1.58 0.84
CA PRO A 580 -42.91 1.70 -0.61
C PRO A 580 -41.46 1.65 -1.14
N PRO A 581 -41.24 1.10 -2.33
CA PRO A 581 -39.90 0.95 -2.91
C PRO A 581 -39.29 2.32 -3.24
N ALA A 582 -38.09 2.58 -2.73
CA ALA A 582 -37.29 3.73 -3.12
C ALA A 582 -36.31 3.36 -4.25
N CYS A 583 -35.66 4.35 -4.86
CA CYS A 583 -34.71 4.12 -5.94
C CYS A 583 -33.55 3.17 -5.55
N PHE A 584 -33.18 3.10 -4.28
CA PHE A 584 -32.14 2.22 -3.74
C PHE A 584 -32.67 0.87 -3.22
N THR A 585 -33.98 0.64 -3.27
CA THR A 585 -34.60 -0.65 -2.92
C THR A 585 -34.44 -1.62 -4.10
N LEU A 586 -33.37 -2.42 -4.10
CA LEU A 586 -33.07 -3.37 -5.17
C LEU A 586 -34.01 -4.59 -5.15
N THR A 587 -34.44 -5.06 -6.33
CA THR A 587 -35.17 -6.33 -6.44
C THR A 587 -34.25 -7.52 -6.10
N PRO A 588 -34.80 -8.69 -5.74
CA PRO A 588 -33.99 -9.89 -5.49
C PRO A 588 -33.03 -10.25 -6.64
N GLU A 589 -33.48 -10.06 -7.90
CA GLU A 589 -32.69 -10.30 -9.11
C GLU A 589 -31.56 -9.28 -9.25
N GLU A 590 -31.83 -7.99 -9.00
CA GLU A 590 -30.82 -6.93 -8.99
C GLU A 590 -29.77 -7.19 -7.91
N LYS A 591 -30.18 -7.56 -6.69
CA LYS A 591 -29.26 -7.93 -5.59
C LYS A 591 -28.40 -9.13 -5.97
N LYS A 592 -29.00 -10.18 -6.53
CA LYS A 592 -28.29 -11.38 -6.97
C LYS A 592 -27.29 -11.06 -8.08
N SER A 593 -27.68 -10.23 -9.05
CA SER A 593 -26.80 -9.79 -10.13
C SER A 593 -25.64 -8.93 -9.61
N PHE A 594 -25.92 -7.98 -8.72
CA PHE A 594 -24.92 -7.16 -8.04
C PHE A 594 -23.89 -8.03 -7.28
N CYS A 595 -24.37 -8.95 -6.43
CA CYS A 595 -23.49 -9.84 -5.67
C CYS A 595 -22.71 -10.79 -6.59
N ASN A 596 -23.33 -11.34 -7.64
CA ASN A 596 -22.63 -12.17 -8.63
C ASN A 596 -21.53 -11.39 -9.36
N SER A 597 -21.78 -10.11 -9.69
CA SER A 597 -20.80 -9.24 -10.32
C SER A 597 -19.54 -9.14 -9.46
N LEU A 598 -19.68 -8.92 -8.14
CA LEU A 598 -18.55 -8.86 -7.21
C LEU A 598 -17.92 -10.24 -6.95
N ARG A 599 -18.74 -11.29 -6.81
CA ARG A 599 -18.26 -12.65 -6.53
C ARG A 599 -17.35 -13.20 -7.64
N ASN A 600 -17.63 -12.85 -8.89
CA ASN A 600 -16.88 -13.33 -10.05
C ASN A 600 -15.61 -12.50 -10.33
N VAL A 601 -15.32 -11.47 -9.54
CA VAL A 601 -14.11 -10.66 -9.69
C VAL A 601 -12.87 -11.49 -9.33
N ARG A 602 -11.94 -11.61 -10.28
CA ARG A 602 -10.57 -12.08 -10.05
C ARG A 602 -9.60 -10.95 -10.38
N VAL A 603 -8.71 -10.66 -9.45
CA VAL A 603 -7.76 -9.55 -9.55
C VAL A 603 -6.31 -10.07 -9.64
N PRO A 604 -5.36 -9.26 -10.12
CA PRO A 604 -3.94 -9.60 -10.06
C PRO A 604 -3.44 -9.77 -8.62
N ILE A 605 -2.32 -10.47 -8.47
CA ILE A 605 -1.69 -10.67 -7.16
C ILE A 605 -1.33 -9.30 -6.54
N GLY A 606 -1.71 -9.08 -5.28
CA GLY A 606 -1.41 -7.83 -4.55
C GLY A 606 -2.37 -6.67 -4.83
N PHE A 607 -3.36 -6.84 -5.72
CA PHE A 607 -4.34 -5.81 -6.06
C PHE A 607 -5.35 -5.56 -4.93
N SER A 608 -5.99 -6.61 -4.40
CA SER A 608 -6.89 -6.59 -3.24
C SER A 608 -6.92 -7.97 -2.57
N SER A 609 -7.65 -8.13 -1.47
CA SER A 609 -8.01 -9.47 -1.01
C SER A 609 -8.96 -10.16 -2.00
N ASN A 610 -9.20 -11.46 -1.80
CA ASN A 610 -10.10 -12.23 -2.65
C ASN A 610 -11.56 -11.76 -2.44
N ILE A 611 -12.03 -10.88 -3.32
CA ILE A 611 -13.38 -10.28 -3.27
C ILE A 611 -14.47 -11.35 -3.23
N SER A 612 -14.29 -12.49 -3.91
CA SER A 612 -15.28 -13.58 -3.87
C SER A 612 -15.53 -14.11 -2.45
N ARG A 613 -14.55 -14.04 -1.55
CA ARG A 613 -14.71 -14.49 -0.15
C ARG A 613 -15.48 -13.47 0.70
N LEU A 614 -15.59 -12.23 0.23
CA LEU A 614 -16.26 -11.13 0.94
C LEU A 614 -17.77 -11.11 0.64
N VAL A 615 -18.24 -11.86 -0.37
CA VAL A 615 -19.63 -11.85 -0.83
C VAL A 615 -20.36 -13.12 -0.36
N SER A 616 -21.44 -12.93 0.42
CA SER A 616 -22.39 -14.00 0.75
C SER A 616 -23.51 -14.02 -0.28
N MET A 617 -23.61 -15.10 -1.07
CA MET A 617 -24.75 -15.31 -1.97
C MET A 617 -25.99 -15.85 -1.26
N LYS A 618 -25.83 -16.38 -0.04
CA LYS A 618 -26.95 -16.83 0.79
C LYS A 618 -27.71 -15.62 1.34
N ASP A 619 -26.96 -14.65 1.86
CA ASP A 619 -27.54 -13.47 2.52
C ASP A 619 -27.58 -12.25 1.59
N LEU A 620 -27.08 -12.38 0.35
CA LEU A 620 -26.91 -11.30 -0.63
C LEU A 620 -26.26 -10.05 -0.01
N SER A 621 -25.12 -10.26 0.64
CA SER A 621 -24.42 -9.23 1.41
C SER A 621 -22.92 -9.26 1.17
N VAL A 622 -22.24 -8.18 1.55
CA VAL A 622 -20.78 -8.07 1.52
C VAL A 622 -20.29 -7.84 2.95
N SER A 623 -19.32 -8.64 3.43
CA SER A 623 -18.76 -8.51 4.77
C SER A 623 -17.32 -9.03 4.85
N GLY A 624 -16.64 -8.78 5.96
CA GLY A 624 -15.27 -9.27 6.20
C GLY A 624 -14.15 -8.54 5.44
N TYR A 625 -14.46 -7.44 4.75
CA TYR A 625 -13.47 -6.62 4.05
C TYR A 625 -12.68 -5.70 4.99
N ASN A 626 -11.39 -5.51 4.71
CA ASN A 626 -10.59 -4.50 5.37
C ASN A 626 -10.79 -3.11 4.71
N SER A 627 -10.14 -2.07 5.23
CA SER A 627 -10.25 -0.73 4.66
C SER A 627 -9.77 -0.69 3.20
N HIS A 628 -8.70 -1.41 2.84
CA HIS A 628 -8.11 -1.38 1.49
C HIS A 628 -9.02 -2.05 0.46
N ASP A 629 -9.61 -3.18 0.82
CA ASP A 629 -10.65 -3.83 0.03
C ASP A 629 -11.82 -2.88 -0.19
N CYS A 630 -12.21 -2.12 0.85
CA CYS A 630 -13.25 -1.11 0.75
C CYS A 630 -12.92 0.03 -0.21
N HIS A 631 -11.68 0.55 -0.16
CA HIS A 631 -11.19 1.56 -1.09
C HIS A 631 -11.27 1.06 -2.54
N VAL A 632 -10.80 -0.16 -2.79
CA VAL A 632 -10.85 -0.78 -4.13
C VAL A 632 -12.29 -1.04 -4.58
N LEU A 633 -13.15 -1.53 -3.67
CA LEU A 633 -14.57 -1.71 -3.96
C LEU A 633 -15.25 -0.37 -4.30
N LEU A 634 -14.98 0.71 -3.57
CA LEU A 634 -15.60 2.02 -3.80
C LEU A 634 -15.10 2.69 -5.08
N THR A 635 -13.79 2.68 -5.32
CA THR A 635 -13.16 3.42 -6.44
C THR A 635 -13.24 2.68 -7.78
N VAL A 636 -13.30 1.35 -7.75
CA VAL A 636 -13.25 0.49 -8.95
C VAL A 636 -14.53 -0.33 -9.12
N PHE A 637 -14.80 -1.27 -8.20
CA PHE A 637 -15.78 -2.33 -8.47
C PHE A 637 -17.23 -1.90 -8.26
N LEU A 638 -17.52 -0.92 -7.43
CA LEU A 638 -18.89 -0.47 -7.15
C LEU A 638 -19.51 0.15 -8.40
N ALA A 639 -18.76 0.97 -9.14
CA ALA A 639 -19.20 1.53 -10.42
C ALA A 639 -19.55 0.45 -11.47
N ILE A 640 -18.90 -0.71 -11.39
CA ILE A 640 -19.18 -1.87 -12.25
C ILE A 640 -20.40 -2.63 -11.74
N ALA A 641 -20.44 -2.97 -10.45
CA ALA A 641 -21.50 -3.76 -9.84
C ALA A 641 -22.87 -3.09 -9.94
N ILE A 642 -22.94 -1.75 -9.78
CA ILE A 642 -24.20 -1.01 -9.93
C ILE A 642 -24.75 -1.00 -11.35
N ARG A 643 -23.99 -1.40 -12.38
CA ARG A 643 -24.55 -1.55 -13.74
C ARG A 643 -25.62 -2.64 -13.80
N ALA A 644 -25.66 -3.53 -12.80
CA ALA A 644 -26.70 -4.53 -12.62
C ALA A 644 -28.07 -3.95 -12.22
N ILE A 645 -28.14 -2.71 -11.74
CA ILE A 645 -29.38 -2.12 -11.22
C ILE A 645 -30.08 -1.24 -12.27
N LYS A 646 -31.41 -1.17 -12.21
CA LYS A 646 -32.19 -0.38 -13.20
C LYS A 646 -32.21 1.13 -12.94
N PRO A 647 -32.39 1.64 -11.70
CA PRO A 647 -32.60 3.08 -11.47
C PRO A 647 -31.41 3.94 -11.96
N GLU A 648 -31.62 4.65 -13.09
CA GLU A 648 -30.53 5.35 -13.79
C GLU A 648 -30.00 6.56 -12.99
N HIS A 649 -30.88 7.32 -12.32
CA HIS A 649 -30.46 8.43 -11.45
C HIS A 649 -29.53 7.98 -10.33
N LEU A 650 -29.87 6.86 -9.68
CA LEU A 650 -29.05 6.28 -8.61
C LEU A 650 -27.71 5.78 -9.14
N LYS A 651 -27.71 5.10 -10.30
CA LYS A 651 -26.46 4.67 -10.96
C LYS A 651 -25.55 5.86 -11.22
N VAL A 652 -26.07 6.93 -11.83
CA VAL A 652 -25.30 8.13 -12.13
C VAL A 652 -24.71 8.74 -10.85
N ALA A 653 -25.51 8.92 -9.81
CA ALA A 653 -25.04 9.50 -8.54
C ALA A 653 -23.91 8.68 -7.90
N ILE A 654 -24.04 7.35 -7.87
CA ILE A 654 -23.00 6.46 -7.30
C ILE A 654 -21.78 6.40 -8.22
N THR A 655 -21.92 6.28 -9.55
CA THR A 655 -20.78 6.29 -10.47
C THR A 655 -19.98 7.59 -10.36
N ARG A 656 -20.65 8.74 -10.22
CA ARG A 656 -19.98 10.03 -10.00
C ARG A 656 -19.17 10.02 -8.70
N LEU A 657 -19.72 9.44 -7.64
CA LEU A 657 -19.01 9.30 -6.37
C LEU A 657 -17.78 8.38 -6.50
N CYS A 658 -17.92 7.23 -7.18
CA CYS A 658 -16.80 6.32 -7.46
C CYS A 658 -15.71 7.01 -8.28
N TYR A 659 -16.08 7.75 -9.32
CA TYR A 659 -15.16 8.57 -10.11
C TYR A 659 -14.44 9.61 -9.25
N PHE A 660 -15.19 10.35 -8.42
CA PHE A 660 -14.60 11.34 -7.52
C PHE A 660 -13.52 10.74 -6.62
N PHE A 661 -13.81 9.63 -5.93
CA PHE A 661 -12.83 8.95 -5.06
C PHE A 661 -11.66 8.36 -5.84
N ASN A 662 -11.88 7.90 -7.07
CA ASN A 662 -10.80 7.43 -7.95
C ASN A 662 -9.85 8.57 -8.36
N VAL A 663 -10.37 9.76 -8.69
CA VAL A 663 -9.54 10.91 -9.08
C VAL A 663 -8.78 11.51 -7.90
N VAL A 664 -9.42 11.72 -6.74
CA VAL A 664 -8.72 12.30 -5.57
C VAL A 664 -7.65 11.39 -4.98
N SER A 665 -7.66 10.10 -5.35
CA SER A 665 -6.68 9.10 -4.93
C SER A 665 -5.47 9.00 -5.87
N GLN A 666 -5.45 9.78 -6.96
CA GLN A 666 -4.29 9.86 -7.85
C GLN A 666 -3.10 10.51 -7.14
N LYS A 667 -1.88 10.10 -7.54
CA LYS A 667 -0.63 10.62 -6.96
C LYS A 667 -0.29 12.03 -7.45
N VAL A 668 -0.75 12.37 -8.65
CA VAL A 668 -0.47 13.62 -9.34
C VAL A 668 -1.77 14.21 -9.83
N ILE A 669 -2.01 15.50 -9.57
CA ILE A 669 -3.22 16.20 -10.04
C ILE A 669 -2.93 17.68 -10.30
N SER A 670 -3.57 18.27 -11.31
CA SER A 670 -3.43 19.71 -11.59
C SER A 670 -4.35 20.56 -10.70
N LEU A 671 -3.94 21.80 -10.42
CA LEU A 671 -4.77 22.77 -9.69
C LEU A 671 -6.07 23.12 -10.42
N GLU A 672 -6.03 23.21 -11.75
CA GLU A 672 -7.21 23.47 -12.58
C GLU A 672 -8.23 22.33 -12.49
N GLU A 673 -7.75 21.09 -12.58
CA GLU A 673 -8.58 19.90 -12.43
C GLU A 673 -9.22 19.84 -11.04
N LEU A 674 -8.48 20.17 -9.97
CA LEU A 674 -9.05 20.28 -8.62
C LEU A 674 -10.18 21.32 -8.54
N GLY A 675 -10.03 22.48 -9.20
CA GLY A 675 -11.10 23.50 -9.25
C GLY A 675 -12.40 22.96 -9.85
N ASN A 676 -12.31 22.24 -10.96
CA ASN A 676 -13.44 21.58 -11.61
C ASN A 676 -13.99 20.43 -10.73
N LEU A 677 -13.10 19.64 -10.13
CA LEU A 677 -13.44 18.51 -9.27
C LEU A 677 -14.18 18.93 -8.00
N ARG A 678 -13.88 20.11 -7.44
CA ARG A 678 -14.62 20.69 -6.30
C ARG A 678 -16.09 20.89 -6.64
N THR A 679 -16.37 21.53 -7.77
CA THR A 679 -17.75 21.76 -8.22
C THR A 679 -18.45 20.42 -8.48
N PHE A 680 -17.75 19.49 -9.14
CA PHE A 680 -18.22 18.14 -9.39
C PHE A 680 -18.57 17.38 -8.10
N ALA A 681 -17.76 17.50 -7.05
CA ALA A 681 -17.99 16.88 -5.74
C ALA A 681 -19.24 17.44 -5.06
N HIS A 682 -19.43 18.77 -5.06
CA HIS A 682 -20.61 19.41 -4.49
C HIS A 682 -21.90 18.98 -5.23
N GLU A 683 -21.86 18.95 -6.57
CA GLU A 683 -22.99 18.45 -7.36
C GLU A 683 -23.31 16.98 -7.06
N THR A 684 -22.27 16.15 -6.91
CA THR A 684 -22.41 14.72 -6.59
C THR A 684 -23.04 14.53 -5.21
N GLN A 685 -22.61 15.30 -4.19
CA GLN A 685 -23.25 15.32 -2.88
C GLN A 685 -24.74 15.68 -2.96
N CYS A 686 -25.10 16.69 -3.74
CA CYS A 686 -26.51 17.03 -3.95
C CYS A 686 -27.31 15.93 -4.67
N GLN A 687 -26.71 15.24 -5.65
CA GLN A 687 -27.38 14.10 -6.30
C GLN A 687 -27.59 12.92 -5.34
N LEU A 688 -26.64 12.68 -4.43
CA LEU A 688 -26.83 11.71 -3.36
C LEU A 688 -27.99 12.14 -2.45
N GLU A 689 -28.07 13.41 -2.04
CA GLU A 689 -29.18 13.95 -1.25
C GLU A 689 -30.52 13.73 -1.93
N MET A 690 -30.59 13.90 -3.25
CA MET A 690 -31.81 13.68 -4.04
C MET A 690 -32.25 12.20 -4.06
N CYS A 691 -31.34 11.25 -3.86
CA CYS A 691 -31.62 9.81 -3.97
C CYS A 691 -31.80 9.15 -2.60
N PHE A 692 -30.88 9.38 -1.66
CA PHE A 692 -30.82 8.67 -0.36
C PHE A 692 -31.66 9.37 0.72
N PRO A 693 -32.09 8.65 1.78
CA PRO A 693 -32.83 9.25 2.88
C PRO A 693 -31.94 10.18 3.73
N PRO A 694 -32.51 11.16 4.46
CA PRO A 694 -31.76 12.05 5.35
C PRO A 694 -30.82 11.34 6.34
N SER A 695 -31.22 10.16 6.85
CA SER A 695 -30.44 9.31 7.76
C SER A 695 -29.08 8.86 7.20
N PHE A 696 -28.90 8.91 5.87
CA PHE A 696 -27.68 8.57 5.16
C PHE A 696 -26.56 9.59 5.40
N PHE A 697 -26.89 10.87 5.56
CA PHE A 697 -25.90 11.96 5.60
C PHE A 697 -25.35 12.18 7.01
N ASP A 698 -24.43 11.32 7.45
CA ASP A 698 -23.65 11.58 8.66
C ASP A 698 -22.40 12.43 8.38
N MET A 699 -21.52 12.53 9.38
CA MET A 699 -20.35 13.40 9.26
C MET A 699 -19.44 12.96 8.12
N MET A 700 -19.37 11.65 7.83
CA MET A 700 -18.46 11.13 6.80
C MET A 700 -18.90 11.56 5.41
N GLU A 701 -20.21 11.54 5.13
CA GLU A 701 -20.76 12.10 3.88
C GLU A 701 -20.51 13.60 3.80
N HIS A 702 -20.66 14.34 4.91
CA HIS A 702 -20.42 15.78 4.93
C HIS A 702 -18.97 16.14 4.57
N LEU A 703 -18.00 15.38 5.06
CA LEU A 703 -16.59 15.66 4.83
C LEU A 703 -16.16 15.58 3.35
N ILE A 704 -16.96 14.96 2.48
CA ILE A 704 -16.70 14.90 1.04
C ILE A 704 -16.54 16.29 0.43
N VAL A 705 -17.33 17.29 0.86
CA VAL A 705 -17.23 18.66 0.31
C VAL A 705 -15.92 19.36 0.65
N HIS A 706 -15.15 18.81 1.60
CA HIS A 706 -13.90 19.38 2.09
C HIS A 706 -12.63 18.68 1.59
N ILE A 707 -12.76 17.52 0.91
CA ILE A 707 -11.60 16.76 0.40
C ILE A 707 -10.79 17.60 -0.59
N VAL A 708 -11.45 18.21 -1.59
CA VAL A 708 -10.74 19.02 -2.60
C VAL A 708 -10.11 20.28 -1.99
N PRO A 709 -10.82 21.07 -1.14
CA PRO A 709 -10.17 22.14 -0.37
C PRO A 709 -8.93 21.68 0.41
N GLN A 710 -8.97 20.51 1.06
CA GLN A 710 -7.81 19.96 1.76
C GLN A 710 -6.67 19.62 0.79
N MET A 711 -6.95 19.04 -0.38
CA MET A 711 -5.91 18.75 -1.38
C MET A 711 -5.22 20.01 -1.90
N VAL A 712 -5.98 21.08 -2.15
CA VAL A 712 -5.42 22.39 -2.54
C VAL A 712 -4.57 22.98 -1.40
N ALA A 713 -5.03 22.84 -0.16
CA ALA A 713 -4.32 23.37 0.99
C ALA A 713 -3.05 22.56 1.33
N PHE A 714 -3.11 21.23 1.23
CA PHE A 714 -2.13 20.35 1.88
C PHE A 714 -1.43 19.35 0.95
N GLY A 715 -1.94 19.14 -0.27
CA GLY A 715 -1.31 18.28 -1.28
C GLY A 715 -2.05 16.95 -1.53
N PRO A 716 -1.42 15.98 -2.23
CA PRO A 716 -2.08 14.74 -2.65
C PRO A 716 -2.54 13.88 -1.48
N LEU A 717 -3.71 13.26 -1.65
CA LEU A 717 -4.42 12.60 -0.56
C LEU A 717 -3.69 11.41 0.06
N TYR A 718 -3.01 10.60 -0.74
CA TYR A 718 -2.32 9.38 -0.27
C TYR A 718 -1.23 9.67 0.79
N LEU A 719 -0.74 10.92 0.85
CA LEU A 719 0.27 11.36 1.81
C LEU A 719 -0.29 11.79 3.17
N HIS A 720 -1.62 11.87 3.31
CA HIS A 720 -2.31 12.24 4.56
C HIS A 720 -3.46 11.32 4.94
N GLN A 721 -3.29 10.02 4.67
CA GLN A 721 -4.20 8.95 5.09
C GLN A 721 -3.54 8.01 6.09
N MET A 722 -4.36 7.25 6.82
CA MET A 722 -3.88 6.37 7.89
C MET A 722 -3.28 5.02 7.46
N TRP A 723 -3.28 4.69 6.15
CA TRP A 723 -2.81 3.39 5.65
C TRP A 723 -1.45 2.97 6.17
N SER A 724 -0.48 3.86 6.06
CA SER A 724 0.92 3.58 6.36
C SER A 724 1.13 3.48 7.86
N TYR A 725 0.44 4.32 8.63
CA TYR A 725 0.45 4.29 10.10
C TYR A 725 -0.23 3.03 10.65
N GLU A 726 -1.40 2.61 10.15
CA GLU A 726 -2.06 1.37 10.60
C GLU A 726 -1.24 0.12 10.27
N ARG A 727 -0.61 0.07 9.09
CA ARG A 727 0.32 -1.01 8.73
C ARG A 727 1.52 -1.05 9.67
N TYR A 728 2.09 0.12 9.96
CA TYR A 728 3.19 0.24 10.90
C TYR A 728 2.79 -0.17 12.33
N MET A 729 1.59 0.21 12.77
CA MET A 729 1.03 -0.24 14.05
C MET A 729 0.82 -1.76 14.09
N ALA A 730 0.43 -2.40 12.98
CA ALA A 730 0.32 -3.84 12.88
C ALA A 730 1.70 -4.53 13.00
N VAL A 731 2.74 -3.92 12.43
CA VAL A 731 4.13 -4.34 12.63
C VAL A 731 4.53 -4.27 14.10
N LEU A 732 4.23 -3.16 14.80
CA LEU A 732 4.51 -3.01 16.22
C LEU A 732 3.82 -4.11 17.05
N LYS A 733 2.57 -4.48 16.72
CA LYS A 733 1.89 -5.64 17.35
C LYS A 733 2.68 -6.94 17.17
N GLY A 734 3.31 -7.15 16.02
CA GLY A 734 4.14 -8.31 15.72
C GLY A 734 5.40 -8.44 16.61
N TYR A 735 5.84 -7.35 17.25
CA TYR A 735 6.94 -7.39 18.21
C TYR A 735 6.56 -7.87 19.61
N VAL A 736 5.27 -8.03 19.92
CA VAL A 736 4.83 -8.44 21.26
C VAL A 736 5.17 -9.92 21.50
N ARG A 737 6.32 -10.17 22.12
CA ARG A 737 6.78 -11.52 22.52
C ARG A 737 6.44 -11.83 23.98
N ASN A 738 6.54 -10.84 24.87
CA ASN A 738 6.12 -10.96 26.26
C ASN A 738 4.81 -10.21 26.49
N ARG A 739 3.71 -10.96 26.63
CA ARG A 739 2.37 -10.42 26.86
C ARG A 739 2.18 -9.78 28.24
N ALA A 740 3.04 -10.07 29.21
CA ALA A 740 3.02 -9.37 30.51
C ALA A 740 3.55 -7.93 30.40
N HIS A 741 4.40 -7.67 29.38
CA HIS A 741 4.99 -6.35 29.11
C HIS A 741 4.94 -6.06 27.59
N PRO A 742 3.74 -5.85 27.03
CA PRO A 742 3.59 -5.73 25.58
C PRO A 742 4.27 -4.48 25.03
N GLU A 743 4.15 -3.33 25.70
CA GLU A 743 4.82 -2.09 25.27
C GLU A 743 6.34 -2.17 25.35
N GLY A 744 6.88 -2.86 26.36
CA GLY A 744 8.33 -3.12 26.47
C GLY A 744 8.84 -3.96 25.29
N SER A 745 8.07 -5.00 24.91
CA SER A 745 8.39 -5.85 23.75
C SER A 745 8.37 -5.05 22.43
N MET A 746 7.39 -4.14 22.27
CA MET A 746 7.30 -3.27 21.10
C MET A 746 8.52 -2.35 20.95
N VAL A 747 8.92 -1.70 22.06
CA VAL A 747 10.07 -0.78 22.05
C VAL A 747 11.37 -1.53 21.75
N GLU A 748 11.54 -2.73 22.31
CA GLU A 748 12.71 -3.56 22.05
C GLU A 748 12.80 -4.00 20.59
N GLY A 749 11.69 -4.51 20.02
CA GLY A 749 11.63 -4.94 18.62
C GLY A 749 11.90 -3.79 17.65
N TYR A 750 11.26 -2.64 17.87
CA TYR A 750 11.49 -1.43 17.08
C TYR A 750 12.95 -0.96 17.15
N SER A 751 13.52 -0.86 18.37
CA SER A 751 14.89 -0.35 18.54
C SER A 751 15.92 -1.27 17.87
N THR A 752 15.68 -2.59 17.91
CA THR A 752 16.57 -3.56 17.26
C THR A 752 16.53 -3.40 15.74
N GLU A 753 15.35 -3.30 15.15
CA GLU A 753 15.22 -3.12 13.70
C GLU A 753 15.80 -1.81 13.22
N GLU A 754 15.55 -0.70 13.93
CA GLU A 754 16.09 0.61 13.57
C GLU A 754 17.63 0.62 13.48
N VAL A 755 18.31 -0.12 14.36
CA VAL A 755 19.78 -0.25 14.33
C VAL A 755 20.24 -1.13 13.18
N VAL A 756 19.52 -2.22 12.90
CA VAL A 756 19.84 -3.11 11.77
C VAL A 756 19.66 -2.37 10.44
N GLU A 757 18.53 -1.67 10.24
CA GLU A 757 18.28 -0.88 9.02
C GLU A 757 19.36 0.19 8.81
N CYS A 758 19.75 0.90 9.89
CA CYS A 758 20.83 1.88 9.82
C CYS A 758 22.14 1.30 9.29
N CYS A 759 22.46 0.04 9.60
CA CYS A 759 23.69 -0.59 9.14
C CYS A 759 23.58 -1.15 7.70
N ILE A 760 22.36 -1.36 7.19
CA ILE A 760 22.12 -1.96 5.86
C ILE A 760 22.30 -0.95 4.72
N ASP A 761 22.03 0.34 4.95
CA ASP A 761 22.14 1.36 3.90
C ASP A 761 23.58 1.60 3.41
N TYR A 762 24.59 1.14 4.15
CA TYR A 762 26.01 1.21 3.79
C TYR A 762 26.47 0.03 2.89
N LEU A 763 25.53 -0.78 2.39
CA LEU A 763 25.80 -2.10 1.79
C LEU A 763 25.42 -2.25 0.31
N LYS A 764 25.12 -1.20 -0.48
CA LYS A 764 24.57 -1.39 -1.86
C LYS A 764 25.18 -0.47 -2.92
N ASP A 765 25.60 -1.03 -4.07
CA ASP A 765 25.86 -0.32 -5.33
C ASP A 765 25.70 -1.21 -6.61
N GLY A 766 25.13 -0.64 -7.70
CA GLY A 766 24.52 -1.29 -8.90
C GLY A 766 25.42 -1.72 -10.09
N TYR A 767 24.88 -2.23 -11.24
CA TYR A 767 24.52 -1.48 -12.49
C TYR A 767 23.79 -2.33 -13.57
N ALA A 768 23.12 -1.69 -14.56
CA ALA A 768 22.70 -2.26 -15.86
C ALA A 768 22.83 -1.25 -17.04
N ILE A 769 23.24 -1.70 -18.24
CA ILE A 769 23.44 -0.92 -19.50
C ILE A 769 22.70 -1.61 -20.66
N GLY A 770 22.18 -0.84 -21.63
CA GLY A 770 22.02 -1.32 -23.01
C GLY A 770 20.81 -0.78 -23.77
N PHE A 771 21.00 0.22 -24.65
CA PHE A 771 20.11 0.50 -25.80
C PHE A 771 20.75 1.37 -26.91
N ALA A 772 21.80 2.15 -26.65
CA ALA A 772 22.35 3.13 -27.61
C ALA A 772 23.15 2.55 -28.81
N ILE A 773 23.45 1.25 -28.81
CA ILE A 773 24.53 0.69 -29.66
C ILE A 773 24.01 0.20 -31.03
N VAL A 774 22.74 -0.19 -31.13
CA VAL A 774 22.16 -0.86 -32.33
C VAL A 774 21.57 0.14 -33.34
N GLU A 775 21.22 1.34 -32.89
CA GLU A 775 20.46 2.34 -33.65
C GLU A 775 21.08 2.73 -35.01
N PRO A 776 22.41 2.97 -35.14
CA PRO A 776 23.02 3.35 -36.41
C PRO A 776 22.89 2.29 -37.52
N TYR A 777 22.85 1.01 -37.15
CA TYR A 777 22.76 -0.10 -38.11
C TYR A 777 21.34 -0.29 -38.63
N ILE A 778 20.33 0.03 -37.80
CA ILE A 778 18.93 0.00 -38.20
C ILE A 778 18.69 1.01 -39.32
N ASP A 779 19.16 2.24 -39.12
CA ASP A 779 19.02 3.33 -40.10
C ASP A 779 19.69 2.98 -41.42
N GLN A 780 20.93 2.48 -41.36
CA GLN A 780 21.69 2.06 -42.54
C GLN A 780 20.96 0.97 -43.35
N HIS A 781 20.39 -0.03 -42.69
CA HIS A 781 19.66 -1.10 -43.39
C HIS A 781 18.34 -0.61 -43.98
N ILE A 782 17.60 0.27 -43.27
CA ILE A 782 16.37 0.87 -43.78
C ILE A 782 16.67 1.70 -45.04
N GLU A 783 17.74 2.50 -45.04
CA GLU A 783 18.16 3.28 -46.20
C GLU A 783 18.55 2.40 -47.39
N LEU A 784 19.27 1.30 -47.15
CA LEU A 784 19.63 0.33 -48.18
C LEU A 784 18.40 -0.30 -48.85
N ILE A 785 17.41 -0.71 -48.05
CA ILE A 785 16.15 -1.28 -48.57
C ILE A 785 15.37 -0.22 -49.35
N ARG A 786 15.31 1.02 -48.86
CA ARG A 786 14.68 2.15 -49.55
C ARG A 786 15.34 2.43 -50.91
N ALA A 787 16.67 2.43 -50.96
CA ALA A 787 17.42 2.68 -52.18
C ALA A 787 17.19 1.60 -53.24
N ASN A 788 17.10 0.34 -52.82
CA ASN A 788 16.92 -0.82 -53.69
C ASN A 788 15.47 -1.05 -54.14
N ASN A 789 14.48 -0.46 -53.44
CA ASN A 789 13.06 -0.69 -53.67
C ASN A 789 12.27 0.62 -53.84
N LYS A 790 12.71 1.45 -54.80
CA LYS A 790 12.08 2.74 -55.09
C LYS A 790 10.59 2.58 -55.43
N GLY A 791 9.74 3.33 -54.75
CA GLY A 791 8.28 3.35 -54.95
C GLY A 791 7.47 2.40 -54.06
N ARG A 792 8.11 1.63 -53.16
CA ARG A 792 7.42 0.83 -52.13
C ARG A 792 7.01 1.69 -50.94
N SER A 793 5.90 1.32 -50.28
CA SER A 793 5.42 2.00 -49.07
C SER A 793 6.35 1.78 -47.88
N THR A 794 6.35 2.70 -46.92
CA THR A 794 7.11 2.59 -45.66
C THR A 794 6.79 1.30 -44.92
N GLU A 795 5.52 0.88 -44.93
CA GLU A 795 5.04 -0.35 -44.32
C GLU A 795 5.66 -1.61 -44.95
N TRP A 796 5.80 -1.62 -46.29
CA TRP A 796 6.49 -2.69 -47.01
C TRP A 796 7.98 -2.68 -46.71
N ILE A 797 8.62 -1.50 -46.71
CA ILE A 797 10.05 -1.33 -46.38
C ILE A 797 10.34 -1.84 -44.97
N MET A 798 9.54 -1.47 -43.98
CA MET A 798 9.70 -1.92 -42.60
C MET A 798 9.48 -3.42 -42.46
N LYS A 799 8.52 -4.01 -43.21
CA LYS A 799 8.31 -5.46 -43.24
C LYS A 799 9.52 -6.19 -43.83
N GLU A 800 10.09 -5.67 -44.91
CA GLU A 800 11.26 -6.25 -45.56
C GLU A 800 12.52 -6.08 -44.70
N HIS A 801 12.67 -4.92 -44.03
CA HIS A 801 13.71 -4.67 -43.03
C HIS A 801 13.65 -5.71 -41.91
N LYS A 802 12.49 -5.89 -41.27
CA LYS A 802 12.31 -6.90 -40.21
C LYS A 802 12.67 -8.32 -40.67
N ARG A 803 12.42 -8.64 -41.94
CA ARG A 803 12.70 -9.96 -42.51
C ARG A 803 14.18 -10.20 -42.74
N LEU A 804 14.90 -9.20 -43.22
CA LEU A 804 16.27 -9.34 -43.71
C LEU A 804 17.34 -8.81 -42.74
N PHE A 805 16.95 -8.03 -41.72
CA PHE A 805 17.91 -7.28 -40.89
C PHE A 805 18.91 -8.17 -40.16
N ILE A 806 18.48 -9.30 -39.61
CA ILE A 806 19.40 -10.20 -38.88
C ILE A 806 20.40 -10.86 -39.84
N ASP A 807 19.95 -11.28 -41.02
CA ASP A 807 20.85 -11.87 -42.02
C ASP A 807 21.84 -10.81 -42.54
N TRP A 808 21.35 -9.60 -42.83
CA TRP A 808 22.19 -8.46 -43.21
C TRP A 808 23.20 -8.07 -42.11
N LEU A 809 22.76 -8.03 -40.85
CA LEU A 809 23.60 -7.69 -39.70
C LEU A 809 24.67 -8.76 -39.45
N ARG A 810 24.37 -10.03 -39.73
CA ARG A 810 25.33 -11.15 -39.65
C ARG A 810 26.37 -11.10 -40.77
N ASP A 811 25.96 -10.65 -41.95
CA ASP A 811 26.84 -10.51 -43.11
C ASP A 811 27.75 -9.27 -43.04
N LEU A 812 27.52 -8.37 -42.06
CA LEU A 812 28.45 -7.31 -41.73
C LEU A 812 29.67 -7.89 -41.01
N ASP A 813 30.87 -7.52 -41.47
CA ASP A 813 32.15 -7.90 -40.88
C ASP A 813 32.38 -7.14 -39.55
N LEU A 814 31.61 -7.51 -38.52
CA LEU A 814 31.65 -6.88 -37.20
C LEU A 814 32.92 -7.30 -36.42
N PRO A 815 33.65 -6.37 -35.80
CA PRO A 815 34.88 -6.68 -35.06
C PRO A 815 34.60 -7.59 -33.85
N GLU A 816 35.56 -8.43 -33.45
CA GLU A 816 35.43 -9.33 -32.27
C GLU A 816 35.41 -8.62 -30.91
N GLY A 817 35.35 -7.27 -30.92
CA GLY A 817 35.93 -6.30 -29.97
C GLY A 817 36.03 -6.62 -28.47
N GLU A 818 36.91 -5.87 -27.79
CA GLU A 818 37.22 -6.03 -26.37
C GLU A 818 36.21 -5.31 -25.45
N THR A 819 35.38 -4.42 -26.00
CA THR A 819 34.40 -3.64 -25.25
C THR A 819 33.06 -4.35 -25.11
N THR A 820 32.31 -4.06 -24.03
CA THR A 820 30.98 -4.63 -23.78
C THR A 820 30.00 -4.39 -24.95
N ASP A 821 30.12 -3.24 -25.62
CA ASP A 821 29.22 -2.82 -26.69
C ASP A 821 29.48 -3.61 -27.99
N GLU A 822 30.75 -3.83 -28.35
CA GLU A 822 31.15 -4.63 -29.52
C GLU A 822 30.78 -6.11 -29.34
N ILE A 823 31.00 -6.66 -28.13
CA ILE A 823 30.59 -8.02 -27.77
C ILE A 823 29.06 -8.16 -27.88
N THR A 824 28.31 -7.15 -27.42
CA THR A 824 26.84 -7.13 -27.50
C THR A 824 26.35 -7.13 -28.95
N MET A 825 26.94 -6.29 -29.81
CA MET A 825 26.58 -6.21 -31.24
C MET A 825 26.86 -7.51 -32.00
N LYS A 826 28.03 -8.12 -31.80
CA LYS A 826 28.38 -9.38 -32.46
C LYS A 826 27.43 -10.52 -32.08
N ARG A 827 26.98 -10.56 -30.81
CA ARG A 827 26.00 -11.57 -30.35
C ARG A 827 24.62 -11.38 -30.96
N LEU A 828 24.14 -10.14 -31.05
CA LEU A 828 22.87 -9.85 -31.72
C LEU A 828 22.88 -10.31 -33.19
N ALA A 829 24.02 -10.13 -33.89
CA ALA A 829 24.23 -10.58 -35.27
C ALA A 829 24.26 -12.12 -35.42
N CYS A 830 24.86 -12.83 -34.46
CA CYS A 830 24.86 -14.30 -34.42
C CYS A 830 23.45 -14.90 -34.25
N GLY A 831 22.48 -14.11 -33.78
CA GLY A 831 21.11 -14.55 -33.53
C GLY A 831 20.96 -15.30 -32.20
N PRO A 832 19.70 -15.56 -31.81
CA PRO A 832 19.41 -16.23 -30.54
C PRO A 832 19.68 -17.74 -30.62
N SER A 833 19.79 -18.35 -29.44
CA SER A 833 19.81 -19.80 -29.28
C SER A 833 18.61 -20.47 -29.96
N THR A 834 18.82 -21.65 -30.54
CA THR A 834 17.76 -22.47 -31.15
C THR A 834 16.85 -23.13 -30.10
N THR A 835 17.21 -23.06 -28.82
CA THR A 835 16.40 -23.52 -27.69
C THR A 835 15.90 -22.33 -26.88
N VAL A 836 14.63 -22.38 -26.46
CA VAL A 836 13.99 -21.30 -25.71
C VAL A 836 13.51 -21.80 -24.35
N ASN A 837 13.73 -21.00 -23.31
CA ASN A 837 13.14 -21.27 -22.01
C ASN A 837 11.68 -20.78 -22.02
N SER A 838 10.75 -21.65 -21.64
CA SER A 838 9.33 -21.30 -21.53
C SER A 838 8.90 -21.19 -20.08
N TRP A 839 8.14 -20.15 -19.74
CA TRP A 839 7.69 -19.87 -18.39
C TRP A 839 6.17 -19.85 -18.30
N GLN A 840 5.63 -20.12 -17.09
CA GLN A 840 4.19 -19.96 -16.80
C GLN A 840 3.87 -18.73 -15.95
N GLY A 841 4.88 -18.09 -15.37
CA GLY A 841 4.77 -16.76 -14.77
C GLY A 841 6.12 -16.06 -14.80
N TYR A 842 6.07 -14.73 -14.83
CA TYR A 842 7.23 -13.89 -15.08
C TYR A 842 7.02 -12.53 -14.41
N ASP A 843 7.97 -12.10 -13.58
CA ASP A 843 7.93 -10.79 -12.92
C ASP A 843 8.76 -9.78 -13.74
N ILE A 844 8.12 -8.70 -14.22
CA ILE A 844 8.79 -7.64 -15.00
C ILE A 844 8.01 -6.33 -14.88
N ASN A 845 8.70 -5.18 -14.97
CA ASN A 845 8.09 -3.85 -14.84
C ASN A 845 7.28 -3.68 -13.54
N GLY A 846 7.63 -4.37 -12.46
CA GLY A 846 6.85 -4.36 -11.21
C GLY A 846 5.49 -5.07 -11.32
N TYR A 847 5.23 -5.85 -12.36
CA TYR A 847 4.04 -6.69 -12.47
C TYR A 847 4.42 -8.17 -12.39
N SER A 848 3.54 -8.96 -11.79
CA SER A 848 3.63 -10.41 -11.85
C SER A 848 2.71 -10.90 -12.96
N PHE A 849 3.26 -11.38 -14.07
CA PHE A 849 2.50 -11.94 -15.18
C PHE A 849 2.37 -13.46 -15.08
N SER A 850 1.35 -14.02 -15.72
CA SER A 850 1.19 -15.47 -15.87
C SER A 850 0.54 -15.82 -17.20
N THR A 851 0.77 -17.04 -17.69
CA THR A 851 0.03 -17.54 -18.84
C THR A 851 -1.43 -17.77 -18.46
N ARG A 852 -2.33 -17.60 -19.42
CA ARG A 852 -3.77 -17.81 -19.23
C ARG A 852 -4.11 -19.21 -18.72
N ALA A 853 -3.35 -20.21 -19.17
CA ALA A 853 -3.47 -21.59 -18.70
C ALA A 853 -3.19 -21.73 -17.20
N ARG A 854 -2.20 -21.01 -16.66
CA ARG A 854 -1.91 -20.95 -15.23
C ARG A 854 -2.99 -20.17 -14.48
N ASP A 855 -3.33 -18.98 -14.98
CA ASP A 855 -4.36 -18.11 -14.42
C ASP A 855 -5.70 -18.83 -14.19
N ASN A 856 -6.13 -19.65 -15.15
CA ASN A 856 -7.37 -20.41 -15.08
C ASN A 856 -7.40 -21.45 -13.94
N LYS A 857 -6.23 -21.81 -13.38
CA LYS A 857 -6.11 -22.72 -12.23
C LYS A 857 -5.99 -21.97 -10.90
N THR A 858 -5.99 -20.64 -10.91
CA THR A 858 -5.80 -19.80 -9.72
C THR A 858 -7.01 -18.90 -9.44
N CYS A 859 -7.03 -18.31 -8.25
CA CYS A 859 -8.01 -17.30 -7.86
C CYS A 859 -7.63 -15.87 -8.30
N THR A 860 -6.48 -15.70 -8.97
CA THR A 860 -5.97 -14.41 -9.45
C THR A 860 -5.99 -14.35 -10.98
N GLN A 861 -5.80 -13.16 -11.53
CA GLN A 861 -5.77 -12.90 -12.97
C GLN A 861 -4.56 -12.04 -13.29
N ASN A 862 -3.52 -12.63 -13.88
CA ASN A 862 -2.22 -12.03 -14.16
C ASN A 862 -1.81 -12.12 -15.64
N SER A 863 -2.67 -12.69 -16.49
CA SER A 863 -2.44 -12.90 -17.92
C SER A 863 -2.90 -11.75 -18.81
N GLY A 864 -3.66 -10.79 -18.28
CA GLY A 864 -4.12 -9.66 -19.07
C GLY A 864 -3.01 -8.66 -19.34
N VAL A 865 -2.87 -8.25 -20.60
CA VAL A 865 -1.84 -7.33 -21.07
C VAL A 865 -2.42 -6.17 -21.87
N ARG A 866 -1.79 -5.01 -21.72
CA ARG A 866 -1.99 -3.82 -22.54
C ARG A 866 -0.67 -3.41 -23.19
N VAL A 867 -0.76 -3.00 -24.45
CA VAL A 867 0.32 -2.36 -25.20
C VAL A 867 -0.21 -1.06 -25.78
N GLU A 868 0.60 0.00 -25.73
CA GLU A 868 0.31 1.23 -26.47
C GLU A 868 1.14 1.27 -27.74
N ALA A 869 0.49 1.51 -28.86
CA ALA A 869 1.13 1.77 -30.15
C ALA A 869 0.79 3.20 -30.58
N ILE A 870 1.75 3.87 -31.18
CA ILE A 870 1.55 5.20 -31.78
C ILE A 870 1.31 4.98 -33.27
N ASP A 871 0.21 5.50 -33.81
CA ASP A 871 -0.04 5.43 -35.24
C ASP A 871 0.75 6.50 -36.02
N ASP A 872 0.68 6.46 -37.36
CA ASP A 872 1.41 7.39 -38.23
C ASP A 872 1.01 8.86 -38.02
N ALA A 873 -0.12 9.13 -37.36
CA ALA A 873 -0.58 10.47 -36.99
C ALA A 873 -0.06 10.92 -35.61
N GLY A 874 0.69 10.07 -34.90
CA GLY A 874 1.18 10.34 -33.55
C GLY A 874 0.16 10.05 -32.45
N GLU A 875 -1.01 9.46 -32.79
CA GLU A 875 -2.06 9.17 -31.82
C GLU A 875 -1.81 7.83 -31.12
N LYS A 876 -1.99 7.82 -29.80
CA LYS A 876 -1.81 6.62 -28.97
C LYS A 876 -3.02 5.71 -29.06
N GLN A 877 -2.79 4.45 -29.44
CA GLN A 877 -3.78 3.39 -29.51
C GLN A 877 -3.44 2.29 -28.51
N SER A 878 -4.43 1.86 -27.72
CA SER A 878 -4.25 0.77 -26.75
C SER A 878 -4.79 -0.56 -27.29
N TYR A 879 -3.94 -1.58 -27.27
CA TYR A 879 -4.27 -2.96 -27.59
C TYR A 879 -4.35 -3.80 -26.32
N PHE A 880 -5.31 -4.72 -26.27
CA PHE A 880 -5.62 -5.53 -25.10
C PHE A 880 -5.65 -7.01 -25.45
N GLY A 881 -5.13 -7.87 -24.58
CA GLY A 881 -5.10 -9.30 -24.83
C GLY A 881 -4.76 -10.14 -23.60
N PHE A 882 -4.62 -11.45 -23.83
CA PHE A 882 -4.16 -12.41 -22.82
C PHE A 882 -2.83 -13.02 -23.25
N ILE A 883 -1.93 -13.26 -22.29
CA ILE A 883 -0.71 -14.03 -22.51
C ILE A 883 -1.07 -15.51 -22.62
N GLU A 884 -0.74 -16.13 -23.74
CA GLU A 884 -0.88 -17.58 -23.96
C GLU A 884 0.44 -18.30 -23.66
N GLU A 885 1.58 -17.72 -24.06
CA GLU A 885 2.92 -18.30 -23.83
C GLU A 885 3.92 -17.20 -23.41
N ILE A 886 4.90 -17.57 -22.59
CA ILE A 886 6.02 -16.71 -22.18
C ILE A 886 7.31 -17.41 -22.55
N TRP A 887 8.11 -16.77 -23.39
CA TRP A 887 9.39 -17.28 -23.85
C TRP A 887 10.50 -16.33 -23.46
N GLU A 888 11.64 -16.86 -23.01
CA GLU A 888 12.86 -16.10 -22.76
C GLU A 888 13.90 -16.48 -23.80
N ILE A 889 14.17 -15.53 -24.70
CA ILE A 889 15.10 -15.71 -25.80
C ILE A 889 16.51 -15.45 -25.27
N ASP A 890 17.40 -16.43 -25.45
CA ASP A 890 18.79 -16.36 -24.99
C ASP A 890 19.75 -16.04 -26.14
N TYR A 891 20.59 -15.01 -25.96
CA TYR A 891 21.69 -14.65 -26.87
C TYR A 891 23.08 -14.89 -26.23
N GLY A 892 23.15 -15.57 -25.07
CA GLY A 892 24.36 -15.94 -24.34
C GLY A 892 24.86 -14.89 -23.34
N HIS A 893 25.57 -15.35 -22.28
CA HIS A 893 26.28 -14.55 -21.25
C HIS A 893 25.60 -13.21 -20.92
N THR A 894 24.59 -13.27 -20.04
CA THR A 894 23.81 -12.14 -19.47
C THR A 894 22.82 -11.42 -20.39
N MET A 895 22.58 -11.88 -21.63
CA MET A 895 21.62 -11.25 -22.55
C MET A 895 20.41 -12.15 -22.84
N GLN A 896 19.35 -11.95 -22.05
CA GLN A 896 18.08 -12.69 -22.13
C GLN A 896 16.92 -11.72 -22.32
N PHE A 897 16.04 -12.02 -23.28
CA PHE A 897 14.90 -11.16 -23.61
C PHE A 897 13.58 -11.91 -23.45
N PRO A 898 12.76 -11.55 -22.45
CA PRO A 898 11.42 -12.10 -22.31
C PRO A 898 10.45 -11.54 -23.35
N ILE A 899 9.72 -12.44 -24.01
CA ILE A 899 8.66 -12.13 -24.96
C ILE A 899 7.37 -12.88 -24.60
N PHE A 900 6.24 -12.21 -24.82
CA PHE A 900 4.91 -12.75 -24.57
C PHE A 900 4.19 -13.02 -25.88
N LYS A 901 3.68 -14.23 -26.04
CA LYS A 901 2.71 -14.56 -27.09
C LYS A 901 1.33 -14.24 -26.57
N CYS A 902 0.60 -13.38 -27.27
CA CYS A 902 -0.66 -12.87 -26.80
C CYS A 902 -1.80 -13.17 -27.77
N GLN A 903 -2.98 -13.47 -27.21
CA GLN A 903 -4.24 -13.43 -27.94
C GLN A 903 -4.84 -12.03 -27.85
N TRP A 904 -4.69 -11.24 -28.92
CA TRP A 904 -5.16 -9.87 -28.97
C TRP A 904 -6.65 -9.74 -29.32
N VAL A 905 -7.30 -8.74 -28.74
CA VAL A 905 -8.64 -8.30 -29.15
C VAL A 905 -8.53 -7.46 -30.43
N LYS A 906 -9.46 -7.67 -31.37
CA LYS A 906 -9.48 -6.97 -32.66
C LYS A 906 -9.83 -5.49 -32.45
N TYR A 907 -8.90 -4.61 -32.76
CA TYR A 907 -9.17 -3.18 -32.86
C TYR A 907 -9.67 -2.80 -34.28
N PRO A 908 -10.53 -1.76 -34.45
CA PRO A 908 -11.27 -1.03 -33.41
C PRO A 908 -12.52 -1.77 -32.94
N ASN A 909 -13.02 -2.72 -33.73
CA ASN A 909 -14.35 -3.29 -33.59
C ASN A 909 -14.59 -4.14 -32.33
N GLY A 910 -13.55 -4.51 -31.59
CA GLY A 910 -13.61 -5.28 -30.35
C GLY A 910 -13.30 -4.47 -29.09
N VAL A 911 -12.99 -3.17 -29.20
CA VAL A 911 -12.66 -2.28 -28.08
C VAL A 911 -13.52 -1.02 -28.17
N ASN A 912 -14.21 -0.65 -27.09
CA ASN A 912 -15.03 0.57 -27.07
C ASN A 912 -15.05 1.22 -25.68
N VAL A 913 -15.15 2.54 -25.63
CA VAL A 913 -15.38 3.28 -24.37
C VAL A 913 -16.88 3.57 -24.24
N ASP A 914 -17.49 3.12 -23.15
CA ASP A 914 -18.93 3.24 -22.96
C ASP A 914 -19.41 4.66 -22.54
N LYS A 915 -20.69 4.79 -22.19
CA LYS A 915 -21.31 6.05 -21.75
C LYS A 915 -20.90 6.51 -20.34
N PHE A 916 -20.25 5.64 -19.57
CA PHE A 916 -19.67 5.95 -18.26
C PHE A 916 -18.15 6.07 -18.33
N GLY A 917 -17.56 6.06 -19.53
CA GLY A 917 -16.12 6.22 -19.72
C GLY A 917 -15.30 4.95 -19.43
N LEU A 918 -15.93 3.79 -19.22
CA LEU A 918 -15.21 2.54 -18.99
C LEU A 918 -14.82 1.90 -20.34
N THR A 919 -13.60 1.39 -20.42
CA THR A 919 -13.13 0.62 -21.58
C THR A 919 -13.70 -0.79 -21.51
N VAL A 920 -14.42 -1.18 -22.57
CA VAL A 920 -15.12 -2.46 -22.68
C VAL A 920 -14.61 -3.20 -23.92
N VAL A 921 -14.30 -4.48 -23.74
CA VAL A 921 -13.77 -5.35 -24.79
C VAL A 921 -14.65 -6.56 -25.06
N ASP A 922 -14.63 -7.04 -26.30
CA ASP A 922 -15.27 -8.27 -26.77
C ASP A 922 -14.21 -9.29 -27.19
N HIS A 923 -13.86 -10.21 -26.29
CA HIS A 923 -12.82 -11.22 -26.55
C HIS A 923 -13.21 -12.25 -27.62
N ALA A 924 -14.48 -12.31 -28.05
CA ALA A 924 -14.86 -13.15 -29.19
C ALA A 924 -14.30 -12.61 -30.51
N ARG A 925 -13.94 -11.32 -30.55
CA ARG A 925 -13.32 -10.68 -31.72
C ARG A 925 -11.80 -10.72 -31.60
N VAL A 926 -11.18 -11.79 -32.09
CA VAL A 926 -9.71 -11.97 -32.06
C VAL A 926 -9.05 -11.20 -33.20
N GLY A 927 -7.99 -10.44 -32.89
CA GLY A 927 -7.17 -9.67 -33.84
C GLY A 927 -5.71 -10.13 -33.85
N HIS A 928 -4.91 -9.57 -34.78
CA HIS A 928 -3.45 -9.71 -34.84
C HIS A 928 -2.94 -11.16 -34.76
N LYS A 929 -3.61 -12.10 -35.45
CA LYS A 929 -3.21 -13.52 -35.46
C LYS A 929 -1.84 -13.76 -36.09
N ASP A 930 -1.47 -12.91 -37.05
CA ASP A 930 -0.21 -13.02 -37.79
C ASP A 930 0.97 -12.34 -37.05
N ASP A 931 0.69 -11.58 -35.98
CA ASP A 931 1.70 -10.90 -35.16
C ASP A 931 1.30 -10.93 -33.67
N PRO A 932 1.38 -12.11 -33.00
CA PRO A 932 0.91 -12.27 -31.63
C PRO A 932 1.96 -11.88 -30.58
N TRP A 933 3.19 -11.56 -30.97
CA TRP A 933 4.31 -11.43 -30.04
C TRP A 933 4.55 -9.99 -29.59
N VAL A 934 4.93 -9.81 -28.33
CA VAL A 934 5.35 -8.53 -27.78
C VAL A 934 6.50 -8.71 -26.79
N LEU A 935 7.42 -7.73 -26.73
CA LEU A 935 8.46 -7.69 -25.70
C LEU A 935 7.83 -7.47 -24.33
N ALA A 936 8.23 -8.26 -23.33
CA ALA A 936 7.65 -8.20 -22.00
C ALA A 936 7.93 -6.86 -21.29
N ASN A 937 9.02 -6.16 -21.64
CA ASN A 937 9.32 -4.84 -21.09
C ASN A 937 8.43 -3.72 -21.65
N ARG A 938 7.65 -3.96 -22.72
CA ARG A 938 6.73 -2.98 -23.32
C ARG A 938 5.26 -3.19 -22.95
N VAL A 939 4.96 -4.13 -22.07
CA VAL A 939 3.59 -4.41 -21.64
C VAL A 939 3.27 -3.81 -20.28
N ALA A 940 2.02 -3.39 -20.12
CA ALA A 940 1.41 -3.10 -18.82
C ALA A 940 0.41 -4.20 -18.46
N GLN A 941 0.27 -4.50 -17.17
CA GLN A 941 -0.74 -5.46 -16.72
C GLN A 941 -2.14 -4.83 -16.74
N VAL A 942 -3.11 -5.58 -17.25
CA VAL A 942 -4.54 -5.30 -17.09
C VAL A 942 -5.26 -6.57 -16.64
N PHE A 943 -6.50 -6.42 -16.19
CA PHE A 943 -7.37 -7.55 -15.90
C PHE A 943 -8.80 -7.23 -16.29
N TYR A 944 -9.60 -8.28 -16.48
CA TYR A 944 -10.92 -8.17 -17.07
C TYR A 944 -12.00 -8.57 -16.07
N VAL A 945 -13.07 -7.77 -16.00
CA VAL A 945 -14.26 -8.04 -15.17
C VAL A 945 -15.49 -8.08 -16.06
N LYS A 946 -16.31 -9.13 -15.92
CA LYS A 946 -17.55 -9.29 -16.67
C LYS A 946 -18.49 -8.09 -16.46
N ASP A 947 -19.01 -7.53 -17.56
CA ASP A 947 -19.99 -6.46 -17.49
C ASP A 947 -21.37 -7.05 -17.10
N PRO A 948 -21.94 -6.72 -15.93
CA PRO A 948 -23.22 -7.28 -15.51
C PRO A 948 -24.40 -6.75 -16.35
N SER A 949 -24.20 -5.68 -17.15
CA SER A 949 -25.19 -5.21 -18.13
C SER A 949 -25.08 -5.94 -19.48
N ASN A 950 -23.96 -6.60 -19.78
CA ASN A 950 -23.76 -7.39 -20.99
C ASN A 950 -22.67 -8.46 -20.79
N LEU A 951 -23.06 -9.67 -20.44
CA LEU A 951 -22.15 -10.78 -20.10
C LEU A 951 -21.22 -11.23 -21.25
N LYS A 952 -21.49 -10.80 -22.50
CA LYS A 952 -20.60 -11.06 -23.64
C LYS A 952 -19.36 -10.17 -23.65
N LYS A 953 -19.37 -9.09 -22.87
CA LYS A 953 -18.30 -8.10 -22.83
C LYS A 953 -17.64 -8.07 -21.46
N ASP A 954 -16.39 -7.64 -21.46
CA ASP A 954 -15.58 -7.46 -20.26
C ASP A 954 -15.10 -6.02 -20.15
N ILE A 955 -15.07 -5.50 -18.93
CA ILE A 955 -14.53 -4.19 -18.58
C ILE A 955 -13.04 -4.38 -18.29
N VAL A 956 -12.22 -3.53 -18.91
CA VAL A 956 -10.77 -3.54 -18.75
C VAL A 956 -10.37 -2.67 -17.57
N LEU A 957 -9.56 -3.22 -16.68
CA LEU A 957 -9.05 -2.52 -15.49
C LEU A 957 -7.52 -2.57 -15.47
N PRO A 958 -6.84 -1.47 -15.10
CA PRO A 958 -5.39 -1.47 -14.95
C PRO A 958 -4.97 -2.37 -13.78
N GLY A 959 -3.92 -3.17 -13.98
CA GLY A 959 -3.29 -3.94 -12.91
C GLY A 959 -2.58 -3.03 -11.91
N LYS A 960 -2.19 -3.59 -10.76
CA LYS A 960 -1.45 -2.84 -9.74
C LYS A 960 0.02 -3.18 -9.85
N GLN A 961 0.83 -2.18 -10.20
CA GLN A 961 2.27 -2.31 -10.22
C GLN A 961 2.74 -2.51 -8.77
N LYS A 962 3.23 -3.70 -8.46
CA LYS A 962 4.02 -3.91 -7.25
C LYS A 962 5.40 -3.33 -7.54
N ILE A 963 5.73 -2.24 -6.88
CA ILE A 963 7.14 -1.87 -6.77
C ILE A 963 7.75 -2.86 -5.75
N LEU A 964 8.04 -4.08 -6.21
CA LEU A 964 8.72 -5.14 -5.47
C LEU A 964 10.14 -4.64 -5.15
N GLY A 965 10.59 -4.77 -3.90
CA GLY A 965 11.99 -4.55 -3.54
C GLY A 965 12.48 -3.08 -3.47
N VAL A 966 11.67 -2.14 -3.00
CA VAL A 966 12.13 -0.74 -2.78
C VAL A 966 12.96 -0.60 -1.49
N ASP A 967 14.05 -1.36 -1.42
CA ASP A 967 15.22 -1.02 -0.60
C ASP A 967 16.41 -0.64 -1.51
N GLY A 968 16.19 -0.36 -2.80
CA GLY A 968 17.30 -0.07 -3.74
C GLY A 968 16.94 0.51 -5.11
N VAL A 969 15.76 1.10 -5.31
CA VAL A 969 15.41 1.77 -6.59
C VAL A 969 15.55 3.27 -6.43
N GLU A 970 16.43 3.89 -7.22
CA GLU A 970 16.74 5.32 -7.17
C GLU A 970 15.66 6.19 -7.83
N ASP A 971 14.95 5.69 -8.86
CA ASP A 971 13.86 6.43 -9.50
C ASP A 971 12.64 5.54 -9.85
N VAL A 972 11.46 5.96 -9.40
CA VAL A 972 10.17 5.30 -9.69
C VAL A 972 9.58 5.84 -11.01
N GLU A 973 10.03 7.00 -11.50
CA GLU A 973 9.58 7.62 -12.75
C GLU A 973 9.86 6.71 -13.97
N ASP A 974 10.97 5.96 -13.98
CA ASP A 974 11.31 4.98 -15.02
C ASP A 974 10.26 3.87 -15.19
N TYR A 975 9.53 3.56 -14.11
CA TYR A 975 8.50 2.53 -14.09
C TYR A 975 7.08 3.10 -14.30
N ASN A 976 6.88 4.39 -14.03
CA ASN A 976 5.59 5.09 -14.17
C ASN A 976 5.17 5.30 -15.63
N GLN A 977 6.08 5.16 -16.61
CA GLN A 977 5.77 5.33 -18.04
C GLN A 977 4.70 4.35 -18.58
N TYR A 978 4.47 3.22 -17.89
CA TYR A 978 3.49 2.20 -18.27
C TYR A 978 2.14 2.30 -17.50
N ASP A 979 2.05 3.17 -16.48
CA ASP A 979 0.88 3.32 -15.58
C ASP A 979 -0.25 4.19 -16.18
N SER A 980 -0.09 4.68 -17.42
CA SER A 980 -0.88 5.75 -18.04
C SER A 980 -2.34 5.43 -18.43
N MET A 981 -2.96 4.36 -17.95
CA MET A 981 -4.36 4.05 -18.30
C MET A 981 -5.34 4.51 -17.21
N PRO A 982 -6.04 5.65 -17.40
CA PRO A 982 -7.09 6.06 -16.47
C PRO A 982 -8.25 5.05 -16.50
N LEU A 983 -8.82 4.77 -15.32
CA LEU A 983 -10.00 3.91 -15.20
C LEU A 983 -11.19 4.45 -16.00
N TYR A 984 -11.37 5.77 -15.99
CA TYR A 984 -12.45 6.46 -16.68
C TYR A 984 -11.92 7.39 -17.77
N SER A 985 -12.33 7.15 -19.02
CA SER A 985 -12.00 7.98 -20.18
C SER A 985 -13.11 9.01 -20.44
N GLN A 986 -12.75 10.30 -20.42
CA GLN A 986 -13.67 11.43 -20.70
C GLN A 986 -14.96 11.42 -19.84
N PHE A 987 -14.84 10.99 -18.58
CA PHE A 987 -15.98 10.75 -17.70
C PHE A 987 -16.93 11.95 -17.58
N VAL A 988 -16.40 13.12 -17.26
CA VAL A 988 -17.18 14.33 -16.97
C VAL A 988 -18.05 14.74 -18.15
N GLN A 989 -17.57 14.60 -19.39
CA GLN A 989 -18.35 14.91 -20.58
C GLN A 989 -19.43 13.85 -20.84
N LYS A 990 -19.05 12.57 -20.75
CA LYS A 990 -19.97 11.45 -21.02
C LYS A 990 -21.10 11.36 -19.99
N ILE A 991 -20.81 11.55 -18.70
CA ILE A 991 -21.82 11.48 -17.64
C ILE A 991 -22.85 12.61 -17.75
N LYS A 992 -22.45 13.82 -18.18
CA LYS A 992 -23.37 14.93 -18.44
C LYS A 992 -24.38 14.61 -19.54
N ASN A 993 -23.96 13.88 -20.58
CA ASN A 993 -24.86 13.43 -21.63
C ASN A 993 -25.91 12.43 -21.09
N VAL A 994 -25.48 11.52 -20.20
CA VAL A 994 -26.40 10.59 -19.52
C VAL A 994 -27.39 11.38 -18.65
N GLU A 995 -26.93 12.30 -17.82
CA GLU A 995 -27.77 13.14 -16.96
C GLU A 995 -28.85 13.92 -17.74
N THR A 996 -28.48 14.47 -18.88
CA THR A 996 -29.41 15.23 -19.74
C THR A 996 -30.52 14.33 -20.31
N SER A 997 -30.19 13.06 -20.60
CA SER A 997 -31.17 12.07 -21.07
C SER A 997 -32.11 11.58 -19.95
N THR A 998 -31.64 11.54 -18.70
CA THR A 998 -32.41 11.03 -17.55
C THR A 998 -33.39 12.06 -16.96
N GLN A 999 -33.15 13.37 -17.16
CA GLN A 999 -33.94 14.46 -16.55
C GLN A 999 -35.43 14.56 -16.98
N LYS A 1000 -35.93 13.71 -17.89
CA LYS A 1000 -37.22 13.96 -18.55
C LYS A 1000 -38.48 13.38 -17.89
N THR A 1001 -38.43 12.48 -16.89
CA THR A 1001 -39.69 11.82 -16.45
C THR A 1001 -39.80 11.28 -15.01
N VAL A 1002 -38.81 11.35 -14.10
CA VAL A 1002 -38.89 10.63 -12.81
C VAL A 1002 -38.35 11.43 -11.62
N LYS A 1003 -39.02 11.33 -10.45
CA LYS A 1003 -38.49 11.81 -9.17
C LYS A 1003 -37.26 10.96 -8.76
N PRO A 1004 -36.07 11.54 -8.51
CA PRO A 1004 -34.82 10.78 -8.36
C PRO A 1004 -34.82 9.70 -7.28
N TYR A 1005 -35.59 9.91 -6.20
CA TYR A 1005 -35.71 8.99 -5.06
C TYR A 1005 -36.74 7.86 -5.26
N MET A 1006 -37.54 7.89 -6.32
CA MET A 1006 -38.59 6.90 -6.58
C MET A 1006 -38.17 5.86 -7.61
N ARG A 1007 -38.80 4.68 -7.55
CA ARG A 1007 -38.82 3.71 -8.65
C ARG A 1007 -40.23 3.15 -8.84
N THR A 1008 -40.61 2.87 -10.08
CA THR A 1008 -41.95 2.37 -10.44
C THR A 1008 -42.03 0.87 -10.62
N ASP A 1009 -40.89 0.19 -10.75
CA ASP A 1009 -40.79 -1.24 -11.07
C ASP A 1009 -40.32 -2.11 -9.89
N GLY A 1010 -40.25 -1.54 -8.69
CA GLY A 1010 -39.80 -2.21 -7.47
C GLY A 1010 -40.95 -2.77 -6.64
N VAL A 1011 -40.63 -3.74 -5.77
CA VAL A 1011 -41.55 -4.21 -4.72
C VAL A 1011 -41.07 -3.67 -3.38
N GLY A 1012 -41.97 -3.05 -2.61
CA GLY A 1012 -41.66 -2.56 -1.27
C GLY A 1012 -41.41 -3.68 -0.26
N LYS A 1013 -41.13 -3.32 0.99
CA LYS A 1013 -40.86 -4.32 2.06
C LYS A 1013 -41.81 -4.17 3.23
N ASN A 1014 -42.27 -5.30 3.76
CA ASN A 1014 -43.07 -5.36 4.99
C ASN A 1014 -42.16 -5.47 6.21
N VAL A 1015 -42.29 -4.53 7.14
CA VAL A 1015 -41.54 -4.50 8.41
C VAL A 1015 -42.48 -4.64 9.59
N LYS A 1016 -41.98 -5.12 10.73
CA LYS A 1016 -42.75 -5.09 11.98
C LYS A 1016 -42.83 -3.64 12.47
N GLY A 1017 -44.03 -3.18 12.81
CA GLY A 1017 -44.29 -1.86 13.37
C GLY A 1017 -43.62 -1.62 14.72
#